data_AF-A0A7C0TWE9-F1
#
_entry.id   AF-A0A7C0TWE9-F1
#
_cell.length_a   1.000
_cell.length_b   1.000
_cell.length_c   1.000
_cell.angle_alpha   90.00
_cell.angle_beta   90.00
_cell.angle_gamma   90.00
#
_symmetry.space_group_name_H-M   'P 1'
#
loop_
_entity.id
_entity.type
_entity.pdbx_description
1 polymer ?
#
loop_
_entity_poly.entity_id
_entity_poly.type
_entity_poly.pdbx_seq_one_letter_code
_entity_poly.pdbx_strand_id
1 'polypeptide(L)'
;MKSDFLLALNQICSERKLPREVVLEALEMALASAYRREHSISAGRNITAKLDLETGKSYIFVEKRVVETVTNHKEEIALKDAQTIDPDIAIGDNLLIEDTPDNFGRIAAQSAKQIILQRIREAEREARYSQYIQQEGEIVHGTVQSIKPQAVILHLEGTEAILPRNQQTPGERYTIHQRLRAYVLEVRRTSRGPQIVVSRNHSNMLKRLLELEVPEIFSGAVEIKAIAREAGSRSKVAVAARQPGVDPVGACVGMRGVRIQSIVNELGGEKIDVIEWSPDTSIFISKALSPAKVLSIHLEEGPSNGRTANVVVMDDQLSLAIGRAGQNARLAAKLTGWRIDIQGVTEAASWALRKINEDPDVLPGIGPVAELLPTVANILRQHEQVKLPYSGEELLLVRQVIEGVQQYYSSVRNSERQRLIKEEALRRARIEAAQSAREAEIQAAIAKIPARAYEIPLSEIGLSVRVLTHLERAGLKNVGQVMALLAEGDEGLLQLHAIGPKSLKEIKRCLQALALPAEETQEELSEKAQEQLPAAEALEPSPSILETAETETTEVTESEEAESTPPTVELVAESPSVEAEGEEKIETISEEAPPAEALEPEEVPPAETLEPEEAQEVKEEREAISSTLPPFIEGEEEEEFSIEETRKRDRRRRRQLIYDEEAGVVIARRHRKRGDFFDELDDLDEWEEFIH
;
A
#
# COMPACT_ATOMS: atom_id res chain seq x y z
N MET A 1 -58.51 2.01 -12.81
CA MET A 1 -57.85 1.76 -11.50
C MET A 1 -56.37 1.53 -11.78
N LYS A 2 -55.45 1.69 -10.82
CA LYS A 2 -54.06 1.24 -11.05
C LYS A 2 -54.08 -0.29 -11.10
N SER A 3 -53.49 -0.91 -12.11
CA SER A 3 -53.43 -2.37 -12.21
C SER A 3 -52.68 -2.97 -11.01
N ASP A 4 -53.16 -4.10 -10.51
CA ASP A 4 -52.57 -4.81 -9.39
C ASP A 4 -51.12 -5.25 -9.69
N PHE A 5 -50.82 -5.53 -10.96
CA PHE A 5 -49.46 -5.75 -11.44
C PHE A 5 -48.55 -4.52 -11.24
N LEU A 6 -49.06 -3.32 -11.54
CA LEU A 6 -48.35 -2.05 -11.36
C LEU A 6 -48.10 -1.78 -9.87
N LEU A 7 -49.06 -2.10 -9.01
CA LEU A 7 -48.93 -1.98 -7.55
C LEU A 7 -47.88 -2.97 -7.01
N ALA A 8 -47.97 -4.25 -7.35
CA ALA A 8 -47.04 -5.29 -6.93
C ALA A 8 -45.60 -5.03 -7.44
N LEU A 9 -45.45 -4.61 -8.69
CA LEU A 9 -44.15 -4.24 -9.27
C LEU A 9 -43.52 -3.07 -8.50
N ASN A 10 -44.29 -2.01 -8.21
CA ASN A 10 -43.79 -0.86 -7.45
C ASN A 10 -43.41 -1.25 -6.02
N GLN A 11 -44.18 -2.11 -5.36
CA GLN A 11 -43.88 -2.62 -4.02
C GLN A 11 -42.56 -3.40 -4.00
N ILE A 12 -42.38 -4.37 -4.90
CA ILE A 12 -41.14 -5.14 -5.00
C ILE A 12 -39.94 -4.22 -5.30
N CYS A 13 -40.13 -3.23 -6.17
CA CYS A 13 -39.09 -2.25 -6.50
C CYS A 13 -38.70 -1.37 -5.30
N SER A 14 -39.67 -0.91 -4.50
CA SER A 14 -39.39 -0.07 -3.32
C SER A 14 -38.77 -0.86 -2.17
N GLU A 15 -39.31 -2.04 -1.84
CA GLU A 15 -38.77 -2.93 -0.79
C GLU A 15 -37.33 -3.36 -1.08
N ARG A 16 -37.01 -3.68 -2.34
CA ARG A 16 -35.69 -4.19 -2.75
C ARG A 16 -34.77 -3.12 -3.35
N LYS A 17 -35.17 -1.85 -3.30
CA LYS A 17 -34.42 -0.69 -3.84
C LYS A 17 -33.98 -0.86 -5.30
N LEU A 18 -34.83 -1.47 -6.13
CA LEU A 18 -34.60 -1.69 -7.55
C LEU A 18 -35.18 -0.54 -8.38
N PRO A 19 -34.42 0.06 -9.33
CA PRO A 19 -34.98 1.02 -10.27
C PRO A 19 -35.95 0.30 -11.23
N ARG A 20 -37.21 0.76 -11.26
CA ARG A 20 -38.32 0.12 -12.00
C ARG A 20 -37.99 -0.12 -13.48
N GLU A 21 -37.35 0.84 -14.13
CA GLU A 21 -36.97 0.79 -15.55
C GLU A 21 -36.09 -0.42 -15.88
N VAL A 22 -35.07 -0.70 -15.05
CA VAL A 22 -34.13 -1.83 -15.23
C VAL A 22 -34.79 -3.19 -14.98
N VAL A 23 -35.91 -3.21 -14.25
CA VAL A 23 -36.75 -4.41 -14.07
C VAL A 23 -37.66 -4.61 -15.28
N LEU A 24 -38.23 -3.53 -15.84
CA LEU A 24 -39.07 -3.58 -17.04
C LEU A 24 -38.30 -3.98 -18.30
N GLU A 25 -37.16 -3.36 -18.56
CA GLU A 25 -36.27 -3.71 -19.67
C GLU A 25 -35.86 -5.19 -19.59
N ALA A 26 -35.55 -5.68 -18.38
CA ALA A 26 -35.23 -7.08 -18.16
C ALA A 26 -36.42 -8.03 -18.36
N LEU A 27 -37.64 -7.60 -17.99
CA LEU A 27 -38.88 -8.32 -18.28
C LEU A 27 -39.05 -8.46 -19.80
N GLU A 28 -39.02 -7.35 -20.54
CA GLU A 28 -39.17 -7.34 -22.00
C GLU A 28 -38.13 -8.19 -22.73
N MET A 29 -36.83 -8.04 -22.40
CA MET A 29 -35.76 -8.85 -22.99
C MET A 29 -35.97 -10.36 -22.81
N ALA A 30 -36.39 -10.79 -21.61
CA ALA A 30 -36.54 -12.21 -21.32
C ALA A 30 -37.94 -12.78 -21.63
N LEU A 31 -38.96 -11.94 -21.83
CA LEU A 31 -40.20 -12.31 -22.52
C LEU A 31 -39.91 -12.66 -23.99
N ALA A 32 -39.17 -11.81 -24.71
CA ALA A 32 -38.72 -12.11 -26.08
C ALA A 32 -37.84 -13.39 -26.13
N SER A 33 -37.01 -13.63 -25.12
CA SER A 33 -36.22 -14.86 -24.96
C SER A 33 -37.03 -16.11 -24.57
N ALA A 34 -38.19 -15.94 -23.92
CA ALA A 34 -39.13 -17.03 -23.67
C ALA A 34 -39.85 -17.44 -24.97
N TYR A 35 -40.44 -16.48 -25.67
CA TYR A 35 -41.11 -16.69 -26.96
C TYR A 35 -40.18 -17.36 -27.99
N ARG A 36 -38.94 -16.86 -28.12
CA ARG A 36 -37.91 -17.44 -29.04
C ARG A 36 -37.64 -18.93 -28.76
N ARG A 37 -37.62 -19.35 -27.49
CA ARG A 37 -37.40 -20.76 -27.08
C ARG A 37 -38.59 -21.64 -27.45
N GLU A 38 -39.80 -21.20 -27.13
CA GLU A 38 -41.03 -21.94 -27.39
C GLU A 38 -41.26 -22.12 -28.90
N HIS A 39 -41.15 -21.05 -29.67
CA HIS A 39 -41.42 -21.06 -31.11
C HIS A 39 -40.23 -21.57 -31.95
N SER A 40 -39.12 -21.95 -31.28
CA SER A 40 -37.88 -22.48 -31.88
C SER A 40 -37.28 -21.58 -32.98
N ILE A 41 -37.37 -20.25 -32.78
CA ILE A 41 -36.96 -19.26 -33.79
C ILE A 41 -35.44 -19.10 -33.79
N SER A 42 -34.83 -19.13 -34.99
CA SER A 42 -33.38 -18.97 -35.16
C SER A 42 -32.87 -17.65 -34.58
N ALA A 43 -31.67 -17.70 -33.99
CA ALA A 43 -31.10 -16.62 -33.18
C ALA A 43 -30.81 -15.29 -33.92
N GLY A 44 -30.93 -15.26 -35.25
CA GLY A 44 -30.67 -14.09 -36.09
C GLY A 44 -31.86 -13.14 -36.31
N ARG A 45 -33.03 -13.35 -35.69
CA ARG A 45 -34.18 -12.43 -35.79
C ARG A 45 -34.31 -11.49 -34.60
N ASN A 46 -34.66 -10.24 -34.90
CA ASN A 46 -35.12 -9.30 -33.91
C ASN A 46 -36.53 -9.69 -33.46
N ILE A 47 -36.70 -9.83 -32.15
CA ILE A 47 -37.97 -10.05 -31.48
C ILE A 47 -37.98 -9.04 -30.35
N THR A 48 -38.94 -8.12 -30.36
CA THR A 48 -39.10 -7.13 -29.29
C THR A 48 -40.40 -7.41 -28.56
N ALA A 49 -40.34 -7.61 -27.24
CA ALA A 49 -41.54 -7.61 -26.42
C ALA A 49 -41.73 -6.21 -25.82
N LYS A 50 -42.98 -5.82 -25.61
CA LYS A 50 -43.34 -4.61 -24.85
C LYS A 50 -44.32 -4.97 -23.75
N LEU A 51 -44.16 -4.40 -22.56
CA LEU A 51 -45.03 -4.64 -21.42
C LEU A 51 -45.83 -3.38 -21.08
N ASP A 52 -47.14 -3.40 -21.32
CA ASP A 52 -48.01 -2.30 -20.91
C ASP A 52 -48.12 -2.25 -19.38
N LEU A 53 -47.76 -1.09 -18.84
CA LEU A 53 -47.72 -0.79 -17.42
C LEU A 53 -49.11 -0.58 -16.81
N GLU A 54 -50.09 -0.14 -17.59
CA GLU A 54 -51.43 0.17 -17.09
C GLU A 54 -52.36 -1.05 -17.12
N THR A 55 -52.24 -1.92 -18.13
CA THR A 55 -53.04 -3.17 -18.20
C THR A 55 -52.29 -4.43 -17.75
N GLY A 56 -50.95 -4.40 -17.69
CA GLY A 56 -50.13 -5.59 -17.41
C GLY A 56 -49.99 -6.56 -18.59
N LYS A 57 -50.46 -6.18 -19.79
CA LYS A 57 -50.40 -7.03 -20.99
C LYS A 57 -49.02 -6.98 -21.64
N SER A 58 -48.50 -8.14 -22.02
CA SER A 58 -47.28 -8.28 -22.82
C SER A 58 -47.61 -8.46 -24.30
N TYR A 59 -47.02 -7.63 -25.15
CA TYR A 59 -47.14 -7.64 -26.60
C TYR A 59 -45.82 -8.14 -27.22
N ILE A 60 -45.87 -8.97 -28.27
CA ILE A 60 -44.68 -9.54 -28.91
C ILE A 60 -44.64 -9.12 -30.38
N PHE A 61 -43.58 -8.41 -30.76
CA PHE A 61 -43.35 -7.99 -32.15
C PHE A 61 -42.22 -8.82 -32.76
N VAL A 62 -42.54 -9.52 -33.85
CA VAL A 62 -41.63 -10.40 -34.59
C VAL A 62 -41.31 -9.75 -35.93
N GLU A 63 -40.02 -9.67 -36.24
CA GLU A 63 -39.53 -9.20 -37.53
C GLU A 63 -39.79 -10.26 -38.63
N LYS A 64 -40.67 -9.96 -39.59
CA LYS A 64 -40.91 -10.78 -40.79
C LYS A 64 -40.56 -9.98 -42.04
N ARG A 65 -40.10 -10.68 -43.09
CA ARG A 65 -39.66 -10.06 -44.34
C ARG A 65 -40.82 -9.90 -45.32
N VAL A 66 -40.93 -8.74 -45.96
CA VAL A 66 -41.94 -8.47 -46.99
C VAL A 66 -41.53 -9.16 -48.30
N VAL A 67 -42.38 -10.04 -48.82
CA VAL A 67 -42.15 -10.78 -50.07
C VAL A 67 -43.40 -10.77 -50.97
N GLU A 68 -43.21 -11.08 -52.25
CA GLU A 68 -44.33 -11.18 -53.21
C GLU A 68 -45.09 -12.51 -53.08
N THR A 69 -44.37 -13.62 -52.84
CA THR A 69 -44.94 -14.96 -52.62
C THR A 69 -44.38 -15.56 -51.34
N VAL A 70 -45.23 -15.77 -50.33
CA VAL A 70 -44.83 -16.30 -49.02
C VAL A 70 -44.52 -17.80 -49.14
N THR A 71 -43.26 -18.16 -48.92
CA THR A 71 -42.79 -19.56 -48.84
C THR A 71 -42.79 -20.08 -47.41
N ASN A 72 -42.50 -19.22 -46.42
CA ASN A 72 -42.49 -19.57 -45.00
C ASN A 72 -43.29 -18.58 -44.15
N HIS A 73 -44.53 -18.94 -43.82
CA HIS A 73 -45.51 -18.07 -43.12
C HIS A 73 -45.08 -17.64 -41.70
N LYS A 74 -44.04 -18.26 -41.12
CA LYS A 74 -43.45 -17.84 -39.83
C LYS A 74 -42.44 -16.70 -39.96
N GLU A 75 -41.99 -16.39 -41.18
CA GLU A 75 -40.77 -15.63 -41.45
C GLU A 75 -40.96 -14.53 -42.51
N GLU A 76 -42.00 -14.69 -43.33
CA GLU A 76 -42.32 -13.88 -44.49
C GLU A 76 -43.79 -13.41 -44.41
N ILE A 77 -44.05 -12.19 -44.87
CA ILE A 77 -45.40 -11.60 -45.02
C ILE A 77 -45.60 -11.17 -46.48
N ALA A 78 -46.82 -11.34 -47.02
CA ALA A 78 -47.14 -10.85 -48.35
C ALA A 78 -47.21 -9.32 -48.36
N LEU A 79 -46.73 -8.67 -49.42
CA LEU A 79 -46.78 -7.20 -49.55
C LEU A 79 -48.17 -6.60 -49.29
N LYS A 80 -49.26 -7.26 -49.68
CA LYS A 80 -50.64 -6.79 -49.43
C LYS A 80 -50.99 -6.71 -47.94
N ASP A 81 -50.53 -7.69 -47.17
CA ASP A 81 -50.80 -7.78 -45.74
C ASP A 81 -49.88 -6.80 -44.99
N ALA A 82 -48.63 -6.66 -45.44
CA ALA A 82 -47.68 -5.66 -44.92
C ALA A 82 -48.19 -4.22 -45.14
N GLN A 83 -48.70 -3.91 -46.34
CA GLN A 83 -49.31 -2.61 -46.68
C GLN A 83 -50.60 -2.28 -45.92
N THR A 84 -51.19 -3.25 -45.22
CA THR A 84 -52.32 -3.03 -44.31
C THR A 84 -51.85 -2.50 -42.94
N ILE A 85 -50.56 -2.68 -42.60
CA ILE A 85 -49.92 -2.25 -41.35
C ILE A 85 -49.09 -0.98 -41.57
N ASP A 86 -48.30 -0.93 -42.64
CA ASP A 86 -47.50 0.22 -43.06
C ASP A 86 -47.60 0.42 -44.59
N PRO A 87 -48.29 1.46 -45.09
CA PRO A 87 -48.61 1.60 -46.52
C PRO A 87 -47.40 1.94 -47.40
N ASP A 88 -46.31 2.48 -46.83
CA ASP A 88 -45.13 2.93 -47.59
C ASP A 88 -44.07 1.82 -47.79
N ILE A 89 -44.32 0.60 -47.28
CA ILE A 89 -43.33 -0.49 -47.22
C ILE A 89 -43.14 -1.24 -48.55
N ALA A 90 -41.89 -1.64 -48.86
CA ALA A 90 -41.52 -2.24 -50.14
C ALA A 90 -41.14 -3.73 -50.05
N ILE A 91 -41.03 -4.40 -51.21
CA ILE A 91 -40.61 -5.80 -51.30
C ILE A 91 -39.14 -5.91 -50.91
N GLY A 92 -38.85 -6.75 -49.91
CA GLY A 92 -37.51 -7.01 -49.40
C GLY A 92 -37.24 -6.41 -48.02
N ASP A 93 -38.05 -5.43 -47.58
CA ASP A 93 -37.98 -4.80 -46.27
C ASP A 93 -38.40 -5.75 -45.13
N ASN A 94 -38.12 -5.34 -43.89
CA ASN A 94 -38.49 -6.07 -42.68
C ASN A 94 -39.54 -5.27 -41.89
N LEU A 95 -40.65 -5.94 -41.51
CA LEU A 95 -41.74 -5.36 -40.72
C LEU A 95 -41.85 -6.05 -39.36
N LEU A 96 -42.07 -5.25 -38.30
CA LEU A 96 -42.40 -5.75 -36.96
C LEU A 96 -43.92 -5.99 -36.87
N ILE A 97 -44.32 -7.25 -36.79
CA ILE A 97 -45.72 -7.68 -36.72
C ILE A 97 -46.01 -8.22 -35.33
N GLU A 98 -47.19 -7.92 -34.77
CA GLU A 98 -47.61 -8.54 -33.52
C GLU A 98 -47.92 -10.03 -33.72
N ASP A 99 -47.29 -10.89 -32.93
CA ASP A 99 -47.41 -12.35 -32.98
C ASP A 99 -47.53 -12.91 -31.54
N THR A 100 -48.41 -12.28 -30.75
CA THR A 100 -48.67 -12.58 -29.33
C THR A 100 -49.61 -13.79 -29.18
N PRO A 101 -49.18 -14.94 -28.62
CA PRO A 101 -50.06 -16.10 -28.43
C PRO A 101 -51.06 -15.94 -27.28
N ASP A 102 -52.28 -16.48 -27.42
CA ASP A 102 -53.34 -16.40 -26.40
C ASP A 102 -52.91 -16.89 -25.01
N ASN A 103 -52.11 -17.96 -24.96
CA ASN A 103 -51.67 -18.59 -23.72
C ASN A 103 -50.38 -17.97 -23.13
N PHE A 104 -49.83 -16.94 -23.78
CA PHE A 104 -48.52 -16.38 -23.41
C PHE A 104 -48.49 -15.74 -22.02
N GLY A 105 -49.64 -15.30 -21.48
CA GLY A 105 -49.74 -14.75 -20.12
C GLY A 105 -49.17 -15.67 -19.02
N ARG A 106 -49.35 -17.00 -19.12
CA ARG A 106 -48.78 -17.97 -18.15
C ARG A 106 -47.25 -18.01 -18.24
N ILE A 107 -46.73 -18.01 -19.46
CA ILE A 107 -45.28 -18.08 -19.76
C ILE A 107 -44.61 -16.75 -19.40
N ALA A 108 -45.31 -15.64 -19.62
CA ALA A 108 -44.92 -14.30 -19.19
C ALA A 108 -44.83 -14.21 -17.67
N ALA A 109 -45.83 -14.70 -16.92
CA ALA A 109 -45.81 -14.72 -15.46
C ALA A 109 -44.68 -15.59 -14.88
N GLN A 110 -44.47 -16.80 -15.43
CA GLN A 110 -43.37 -17.67 -15.00
C GLN A 110 -42.00 -17.07 -15.31
N SER A 111 -41.82 -16.50 -16.50
CA SER A 111 -40.59 -15.80 -16.89
C SER A 111 -40.37 -14.59 -15.98
N ALA A 112 -41.40 -13.76 -15.75
CA ALA A 112 -41.35 -12.60 -14.87
C ALA A 112 -40.91 -12.96 -13.45
N LYS A 113 -41.47 -14.02 -12.85
CA LYS A 113 -41.04 -14.54 -11.55
C LYS A 113 -39.54 -14.87 -11.54
N GLN A 114 -39.04 -15.55 -12.58
CA GLN A 114 -37.61 -15.89 -12.69
C GLN A 114 -36.72 -14.64 -12.86
N ILE A 115 -37.12 -13.70 -13.72
CA ILE A 115 -36.38 -12.46 -14.03
C ILE A 115 -36.32 -11.54 -12.80
N ILE A 116 -37.44 -11.35 -12.12
CA ILE A 116 -37.53 -10.51 -10.91
C ILE A 116 -36.66 -11.13 -9.79
N LEU A 117 -36.74 -12.45 -9.56
CA LEU A 117 -35.86 -13.14 -8.61
C LEU A 117 -34.37 -13.03 -9.00
N GLN A 118 -34.05 -13.05 -10.29
CA GLN A 118 -32.68 -12.82 -10.76
C GLN A 118 -32.23 -11.37 -10.50
N ARG A 119 -33.03 -10.37 -10.85
CA ARG A 119 -32.72 -8.94 -10.63
C ARG A 119 -32.58 -8.61 -9.14
N ILE A 120 -33.43 -9.16 -8.27
CA ILE A 120 -33.28 -9.05 -6.81
C ILE A 120 -31.93 -9.63 -6.39
N ARG A 121 -31.58 -10.85 -6.83
CA ARG A 121 -30.27 -11.46 -6.55
C ARG A 121 -29.09 -10.68 -7.13
N GLU A 122 -29.26 -9.97 -8.24
CA GLU A 122 -28.23 -9.08 -8.82
C GLU A 122 -28.02 -7.82 -7.95
N ALA A 123 -29.09 -7.09 -7.63
CA ALA A 123 -29.01 -5.90 -6.79
C ALA A 123 -28.54 -6.22 -5.36
N GLU A 124 -28.99 -7.33 -4.76
CA GLU A 124 -28.49 -7.74 -3.44
C GLU A 124 -27.00 -8.14 -3.47
N ARG A 125 -26.49 -8.69 -4.59
CA ARG A 125 -25.05 -8.97 -4.74
C ARG A 125 -24.25 -7.67 -4.89
N GLU A 126 -24.74 -6.71 -5.66
CA GLU A 126 -24.06 -5.44 -5.90
C GLU A 126 -24.11 -4.50 -4.69
N ALA A 127 -25.22 -4.50 -3.94
CA ALA A 127 -25.32 -3.82 -2.65
C ALA A 127 -24.33 -4.40 -1.62
N ARG A 128 -24.25 -5.74 -1.51
CA ARG A 128 -23.26 -6.41 -0.64
C ARG A 128 -21.83 -6.13 -1.10
N TYR A 129 -21.55 -6.09 -2.40
CA TYR A 129 -20.24 -5.67 -2.90
C TYR A 129 -19.91 -4.23 -2.51
N SER A 130 -20.85 -3.31 -2.69
CA SER A 130 -20.71 -1.88 -2.39
C SER A 130 -20.52 -1.59 -0.90
N GLN A 131 -21.11 -2.41 -0.02
CA GLN A 131 -20.88 -2.38 1.42
C GLN A 131 -19.46 -2.87 1.79
N TYR A 132 -19.07 -4.06 1.32
CA TYR A 132 -17.81 -4.66 1.76
C TYR A 132 -16.56 -4.05 1.09
N ILE A 133 -16.66 -3.44 -0.09
CA ILE A 133 -15.54 -2.69 -0.70
C ILE A 133 -15.18 -1.43 0.11
N GLN A 134 -16.15 -0.83 0.81
CA GLN A 134 -15.91 0.27 1.76
C GLN A 134 -15.28 -0.20 3.08
N GLN A 135 -15.29 -1.52 3.35
CA GLN A 135 -14.68 -2.17 4.50
C GLN A 135 -13.35 -2.87 4.14
N GLU A 136 -12.83 -2.66 2.92
CA GLU A 136 -11.52 -3.17 2.52
C GLU A 136 -10.43 -2.53 3.38
N GLY A 137 -9.64 -3.36 4.07
CA GLY A 137 -8.67 -2.89 5.07
C GLY A 137 -9.22 -2.65 6.48
N GLU A 138 -10.47 -3.03 6.78
CA GLU A 138 -11.05 -3.03 8.14
C GLU A 138 -11.17 -4.44 8.74
N ILE A 139 -11.53 -4.53 10.02
CA ILE A 139 -11.87 -5.79 10.69
C ILE A 139 -13.39 -6.04 10.61
N VAL A 140 -13.76 -7.23 10.15
CA VAL A 140 -15.12 -7.76 10.19
C VAL A 140 -15.23 -8.91 11.21
N HIS A 141 -16.42 -9.08 11.78
CA HIS A 141 -16.76 -10.20 12.65
C HIS A 141 -17.42 -11.30 11.82
N GLY A 142 -17.00 -12.56 11.98
CA GLY A 142 -17.57 -13.69 11.25
C GLY A 142 -17.68 -14.95 12.11
N THR A 143 -18.51 -15.90 11.66
CA THR A 143 -18.66 -17.20 12.31
C THR A 143 -18.18 -18.32 11.39
N VAL A 144 -17.44 -19.30 11.92
CA VAL A 144 -16.88 -20.40 11.12
C VAL A 144 -18.00 -21.34 10.68
N GLN A 145 -18.39 -21.26 9.41
CA GLN A 145 -19.50 -22.03 8.82
C GLN A 145 -19.03 -23.39 8.28
N SER A 146 -17.86 -23.43 7.63
CA SER A 146 -17.24 -24.71 7.21
C SER A 146 -15.73 -24.62 7.11
N ILE A 147 -15.06 -25.75 7.38
CA ILE A 147 -13.60 -25.88 7.35
C ILE A 147 -13.24 -26.81 6.20
N LYS A 148 -12.52 -26.31 5.18
CA LYS A 148 -12.08 -27.08 4.01
C LYS A 148 -10.55 -27.10 3.97
N PRO A 149 -9.87 -28.15 3.45
CA PRO A 149 -8.40 -28.26 3.52
C PRO A 149 -7.57 -27.15 2.83
N GLN A 150 -8.22 -26.25 2.09
CA GLN A 150 -7.60 -25.11 1.40
C GLN A 150 -8.00 -23.74 1.99
N ALA A 151 -9.15 -23.67 2.68
CA ALA A 151 -9.71 -22.43 3.22
C ALA A 151 -10.79 -22.71 4.27
N VAL A 152 -10.92 -21.82 5.24
CA VAL A 152 -12.10 -21.75 6.11
C VAL A 152 -13.10 -20.79 5.48
N ILE A 153 -14.38 -21.12 5.56
CA ILE A 153 -15.48 -20.23 5.17
C ILE A 153 -16.09 -19.63 6.43
N LEU A 154 -16.12 -18.31 6.47
CA LEU A 154 -16.79 -17.53 7.49
C LEU A 154 -18.13 -17.04 6.95
N HIS A 155 -19.19 -17.20 7.73
CA HIS A 155 -20.43 -16.47 7.53
C HIS A 155 -20.26 -15.06 8.09
N LEU A 156 -20.46 -14.05 7.23
CA LEU A 156 -20.62 -12.64 7.59
C LEU A 156 -22.10 -12.26 7.46
N GLU A 157 -22.45 -11.03 7.83
CA GLU A 157 -23.82 -10.53 7.71
C GLU A 157 -24.28 -10.55 6.24
N GLY A 158 -25.16 -11.51 5.92
CA GLY A 158 -25.76 -11.70 4.60
C GLY A 158 -24.83 -12.24 3.51
N THR A 159 -23.60 -12.67 3.79
CA THR A 159 -22.65 -13.15 2.76
C THR A 159 -21.58 -14.10 3.32
N GLU A 160 -20.90 -14.83 2.44
CA GLU A 160 -19.77 -15.70 2.82
C GLU A 160 -18.42 -15.03 2.52
N ALA A 161 -17.47 -15.16 3.44
CA ALA A 161 -16.07 -14.75 3.27
C ALA A 161 -15.13 -15.95 3.37
N ILE A 162 -13.99 -15.87 2.68
CA ILE A 162 -13.04 -16.97 2.54
C ILE A 162 -11.73 -16.57 3.22
N LEU A 163 -11.30 -17.40 4.19
CA LEU A 163 -10.02 -17.31 4.89
C LEU A 163 -9.09 -18.41 4.32
N PRO A 164 -8.31 -18.13 3.24
CA PRO A 164 -7.47 -19.12 2.59
C PRO A 164 -6.26 -19.49 3.44
N ARG A 165 -5.71 -20.69 3.22
CA ARG A 165 -4.67 -21.29 4.09
C ARG A 165 -3.38 -20.47 4.25
N ASN A 166 -3.03 -19.60 3.31
CA ASN A 166 -1.89 -18.67 3.42
C ASN A 166 -2.19 -17.42 4.29
N GLN A 167 -3.47 -17.11 4.50
CA GLN A 167 -3.93 -15.97 5.30
C GLN A 167 -4.44 -16.38 6.69
N GLN A 168 -4.49 -17.68 6.97
CA GLN A 168 -4.68 -18.27 8.29
C GLN A 168 -3.44 -18.08 9.17
N THR A 169 -3.63 -18.02 10.48
CA THR A 169 -2.54 -17.92 11.45
C THR A 169 -1.87 -19.29 11.65
N PRO A 170 -0.54 -19.42 11.53
CA PRO A 170 0.15 -20.69 11.77
C PRO A 170 -0.12 -21.24 13.18
N GLY A 171 -0.62 -22.47 13.28
CA GLY A 171 -0.91 -23.15 14.55
C GLY A 171 -2.29 -22.88 15.14
N GLU A 172 -3.02 -21.87 14.66
CA GLU A 172 -4.38 -21.56 15.09
C GLU A 172 -5.35 -22.68 14.69
N ARG A 173 -6.27 -23.05 15.60
CA ARG A 173 -7.27 -24.10 15.39
C ARG A 173 -8.66 -23.48 15.33
N TYR A 174 -9.28 -23.54 14.15
CA TYR A 174 -10.66 -23.11 13.95
C TYR A 174 -11.64 -24.24 14.30
N THR A 175 -12.73 -23.92 15.00
CA THR A 175 -13.85 -24.85 15.25
C THR A 175 -15.13 -24.35 14.59
N ILE A 176 -16.06 -25.25 14.25
CA ILE A 176 -17.32 -24.86 13.59
C ILE A 176 -18.20 -24.08 14.58
N HIS A 177 -18.88 -23.04 14.09
CA HIS A 177 -19.65 -22.05 14.85
C HIS A 177 -18.82 -21.11 15.74
N GLN A 178 -17.48 -21.22 15.75
CA GLN A 178 -16.61 -20.25 16.42
C GLN A 178 -16.82 -18.84 15.85
N ARG A 179 -17.02 -17.85 16.72
CA ARG A 179 -16.97 -16.44 16.35
C ARG A 179 -15.51 -15.98 16.37
N LEU A 180 -15.07 -15.24 15.35
CA LEU A 180 -13.73 -14.66 15.29
C LEU A 180 -13.74 -13.34 14.50
N ARG A 181 -12.74 -12.49 14.75
CA ARG A 181 -12.47 -11.29 13.94
C ARG A 181 -11.56 -11.65 12.77
N ALA A 182 -11.71 -10.99 11.62
CA ALA A 182 -10.79 -11.13 10.50
C ALA A 182 -10.65 -9.82 9.73
N TYR A 183 -9.44 -9.55 9.24
CA TYR A 183 -9.11 -8.38 8.44
C TYR A 183 -9.56 -8.62 6.98
N VAL A 184 -10.33 -7.70 6.39
CA VAL A 184 -10.70 -7.75 4.97
C VAL A 184 -9.46 -7.44 4.13
N LEU A 185 -8.97 -8.45 3.40
CA LEU A 185 -7.76 -8.34 2.60
C LEU A 185 -8.04 -7.80 1.20
N GLU A 186 -9.10 -8.32 0.56
CA GLU A 186 -9.57 -7.87 -0.75
C GLU A 186 -11.03 -8.26 -1.00
N VAL A 187 -11.76 -7.47 -1.80
CA VAL A 187 -13.16 -7.77 -2.18
C VAL A 187 -13.32 -7.86 -3.71
N ARG A 188 -13.55 -9.07 -4.22
CA ARG A 188 -13.63 -9.34 -5.67
C ARG A 188 -15.06 -9.52 -6.15
N ARG A 189 -15.44 -8.89 -7.27
CA ARG A 189 -16.69 -9.23 -7.98
C ARG A 189 -16.55 -10.59 -8.67
N THR A 190 -17.50 -11.51 -8.47
CA THR A 190 -17.58 -12.78 -9.20
C THR A 190 -19.01 -13.05 -9.68
N SER A 191 -19.18 -13.95 -10.66
CA SER A 191 -20.52 -14.31 -11.18
C SER A 191 -21.47 -14.90 -10.13
N ARG A 192 -20.94 -15.45 -9.02
CA ARG A 192 -21.74 -15.96 -7.89
C ARG A 192 -22.01 -14.91 -6.79
N GLY A 193 -21.36 -13.75 -6.84
CA GLY A 193 -21.46 -12.68 -5.84
C GLY A 193 -20.11 -12.07 -5.46
N PRO A 194 -20.09 -11.12 -4.51
CA PRO A 194 -18.85 -10.63 -3.93
C PRO A 194 -18.11 -11.78 -3.24
N GLN A 195 -16.88 -12.05 -3.68
CA GLN A 195 -15.95 -12.95 -3.00
C GLN A 195 -15.05 -12.10 -2.10
N ILE A 196 -15.36 -12.11 -0.80
CA ILE A 196 -14.58 -11.42 0.22
C ILE A 196 -13.45 -12.36 0.66
N VAL A 197 -12.20 -11.92 0.53
CA VAL A 197 -11.03 -12.63 1.06
C VAL A 197 -10.61 -11.95 2.35
N VAL A 198 -10.47 -12.74 3.41
CA VAL A 198 -10.07 -12.24 4.73
C VAL A 198 -8.75 -12.86 5.20
N SER A 199 -8.12 -12.23 6.18
CA SER A 199 -6.86 -12.67 6.79
C SER A 199 -6.87 -12.52 8.30
N ARG A 200 -6.16 -13.43 8.98
CA ARG A 200 -5.70 -13.26 10.37
C ARG A 200 -4.19 -13.18 10.48
N ASN A 201 -3.45 -13.52 9.42
CA ASN A 201 -1.99 -13.43 9.28
C ASN A 201 -1.49 -11.98 9.02
N HIS A 202 -2.26 -11.16 8.29
CA HIS A 202 -1.80 -9.85 7.80
C HIS A 202 -1.41 -8.87 8.93
N SER A 203 -0.39 -8.02 8.71
CA SER A 203 0.09 -7.06 9.72
C SER A 203 -0.98 -6.07 10.17
N ASN A 204 -1.86 -5.64 9.26
CA ASN A 204 -2.90 -4.68 9.57
C ASN A 204 -4.01 -5.26 10.46
N MET A 205 -4.13 -6.59 10.62
CA MET A 205 -5.01 -7.19 11.64
C MET A 205 -4.61 -6.69 13.04
N LEU A 206 -3.31 -6.70 13.36
CA LEU A 206 -2.81 -6.17 14.62
C LEU A 206 -2.97 -4.64 14.71
N LYS A 207 -2.75 -3.91 13.60
CA LYS A 207 -2.99 -2.45 13.55
C LYS A 207 -4.44 -2.09 13.91
N ARG A 208 -5.41 -2.74 13.27
CA ARG A 208 -6.84 -2.50 13.50
C ARG A 208 -7.31 -2.97 14.87
N LEU A 209 -6.75 -4.06 15.42
CA LEU A 209 -7.05 -4.45 16.81
C LEU A 209 -6.54 -3.40 17.82
N LEU A 210 -5.35 -2.83 17.60
CA LEU A 210 -4.83 -1.73 18.42
C LEU A 210 -5.69 -0.46 18.31
N GLU A 211 -6.12 -0.10 17.09
CA GLU A 211 -7.03 1.04 16.85
C GLU A 211 -8.40 0.86 17.53
N LEU A 212 -8.88 -0.38 17.71
CA LEU A 212 -10.15 -0.69 18.39
C LEU A 212 -10.04 -0.79 19.93
N GLU A 213 -8.90 -1.21 20.46
CA GLU A 213 -8.68 -1.43 21.90
C GLU A 213 -8.05 -0.22 22.61
N VAL A 214 -7.35 0.65 21.86
CA VAL A 214 -6.58 1.80 22.41
C VAL A 214 -7.18 3.13 21.90
N PRO A 215 -8.10 3.78 22.65
CA PRO A 215 -8.71 5.05 22.24
C PRO A 215 -7.69 6.19 22.03
N GLU A 216 -6.51 6.12 22.65
CA GLU A 216 -5.39 7.04 22.41
C GLU A 216 -4.83 6.94 20.99
N ILE A 217 -4.93 5.75 20.36
CA ILE A 217 -4.59 5.54 18.94
C ILE A 217 -5.75 5.97 18.04
N PHE A 218 -6.99 5.61 18.40
CA PHE A 218 -8.19 6.00 17.65
C PHE A 218 -8.35 7.53 17.53
N SER A 219 -8.03 8.26 18.60
CA SER A 219 -8.04 9.74 18.62
C SER A 219 -6.80 10.39 17.99
N GLY A 220 -5.78 9.61 17.59
CA GLY A 220 -4.54 10.11 17.00
C GLY A 220 -3.58 10.79 17.98
N ALA A 221 -3.80 10.68 19.30
CA ALA A 221 -2.88 11.14 20.34
C ALA A 221 -1.59 10.26 20.40
N VAL A 222 -1.71 8.99 20.02
CA VAL A 222 -0.61 8.03 19.83
C VAL A 222 -0.64 7.51 18.39
N GLU A 223 0.52 7.46 17.73
CA GLU A 223 0.69 7.03 16.35
C GLU A 223 1.48 5.72 16.27
N ILE A 224 0.96 4.72 15.55
CA ILE A 224 1.71 3.49 15.24
C ILE A 224 2.66 3.77 14.07
N LYS A 225 3.96 3.89 14.36
CA LYS A 225 5.02 4.18 13.38
C LYS A 225 5.42 2.97 12.53
N ALA A 226 5.46 1.78 13.12
CA ALA A 226 5.82 0.54 12.41
C ALA A 226 5.26 -0.71 13.10
N ILE A 227 5.04 -1.78 12.32
CA ILE A 227 4.66 -3.11 12.83
C ILE A 227 5.50 -4.18 12.15
N ALA A 228 6.27 -4.93 12.94
CA ALA A 228 6.91 -6.17 12.52
C ALA A 228 6.14 -7.36 13.08
N ARG A 229 5.43 -8.11 12.22
CA ARG A 229 4.62 -9.28 12.62
C ARG A 229 5.18 -10.59 12.05
N GLU A 230 5.25 -11.61 12.90
CA GLU A 230 5.28 -13.05 12.59
C GLU A 230 4.06 -13.70 13.26
N ALA A 231 2.97 -13.84 12.50
CA ALA A 231 1.65 -14.15 13.03
C ALA A 231 1.59 -15.48 13.78
N GLY A 232 0.85 -15.52 14.89
CA GLY A 232 0.72 -16.69 15.76
C GLY A 232 1.96 -16.99 16.61
N SER A 233 3.00 -16.15 16.54
CA SER A 233 4.24 -16.34 17.30
C SER A 233 4.66 -15.08 18.04
N ARG A 234 5.11 -14.04 17.34
CA ARG A 234 5.53 -12.77 17.95
C ARG A 234 5.39 -11.59 17.01
N SER A 235 5.00 -10.45 17.57
CA SER A 235 4.95 -9.15 16.92
C SER A 235 5.69 -8.10 17.75
N LYS A 236 6.31 -7.14 17.06
CA LYS A 236 6.83 -5.89 17.63
C LYS A 236 6.08 -4.71 17.00
N VAL A 237 5.68 -3.75 17.82
CA VAL A 237 4.90 -2.56 17.42
C VAL A 237 5.63 -1.32 17.92
N ALA A 238 6.00 -0.42 17.01
CA ALA A 238 6.64 0.86 17.33
C ALA A 238 5.58 1.96 17.42
N VAL A 239 5.49 2.65 18.56
CA VAL A 239 4.49 3.69 18.84
C VAL A 239 5.14 4.98 19.30
N ALA A 240 4.60 6.12 18.85
CA ALA A 240 5.05 7.46 19.24
C ALA A 240 3.87 8.26 19.80
N ALA A 241 4.10 9.05 20.85
CA ALA A 241 3.12 10.03 21.29
C ALA A 241 3.17 11.25 20.36
N ARG A 242 2.00 11.73 19.93
CA ARG A 242 1.83 12.97 19.17
C ARG A 242 1.50 14.16 20.09
N GLN A 243 0.89 13.89 21.24
CA GLN A 243 0.58 14.87 22.27
C GLN A 243 1.59 14.77 23.43
N PRO A 244 2.17 15.88 23.92
CA PRO A 244 3.05 15.86 25.08
C PRO A 244 2.30 15.44 26.34
N GLY A 245 2.98 14.73 27.25
CA GLY A 245 2.40 14.20 28.49
C GLY A 245 1.68 12.86 28.36
N VAL A 246 1.53 12.31 27.15
CA VAL A 246 0.99 10.96 26.92
C VAL A 246 2.15 9.96 26.80
N ASP A 247 2.15 8.90 27.62
CA ASP A 247 3.03 7.75 27.42
C ASP A 247 2.42 6.83 26.34
N PRO A 248 3.07 6.66 25.17
CA PRO A 248 2.51 5.84 24.10
C PRO A 248 2.58 4.34 24.40
N VAL A 249 3.52 3.89 25.25
CA VAL A 249 3.64 2.48 25.64
C VAL A 249 2.60 2.16 26.70
N GLY A 250 2.51 2.94 27.78
CA GLY A 250 1.48 2.81 28.81
C GLY A 250 0.05 2.93 28.26
N ALA A 251 -0.17 3.80 27.27
CA ALA A 251 -1.41 3.85 26.50
C ALA A 251 -1.72 2.49 25.85
N CYS A 252 -0.81 1.91 25.08
CA CYS A 252 -1.07 0.62 24.45
C CYS A 252 -1.24 -0.54 25.46
N VAL A 253 -0.39 -0.59 26.50
CA VAL A 253 -0.34 -1.63 27.52
C VAL A 253 -1.61 -1.62 28.38
N GLY A 254 -2.06 -0.44 28.81
CA GLY A 254 -3.12 -0.26 29.80
C GLY A 254 -2.74 -0.75 31.19
N MET A 255 -3.66 -0.62 32.16
CA MET A 255 -3.43 -1.07 33.54
C MET A 255 -3.04 -2.56 33.56
N ARG A 256 -1.84 -2.85 34.11
CA ARG A 256 -1.27 -4.22 34.23
C ARG A 256 -1.25 -5.04 32.92
N GLY A 257 -1.23 -4.39 31.75
CA GLY A 257 -1.19 -5.08 30.46
C GLY A 257 -2.53 -5.60 29.91
N VAL A 258 -3.66 -5.26 30.55
CA VAL A 258 -4.98 -5.81 30.18
C VAL A 258 -5.35 -5.55 28.71
N ARG A 259 -5.05 -4.36 28.15
CA ARG A 259 -5.36 -4.03 26.75
C ARG A 259 -4.55 -4.88 25.77
N ILE A 260 -3.23 -4.99 25.97
CA ILE A 260 -2.41 -5.92 25.15
C ILE A 260 -2.88 -7.36 25.33
N GLN A 261 -3.20 -7.80 26.55
CA GLN A 261 -3.63 -9.19 26.77
C GLN A 261 -4.96 -9.53 26.08
N SER A 262 -5.89 -8.57 25.95
CA SER A 262 -7.08 -8.70 25.09
C SER A 262 -6.70 -9.04 23.65
N ILE A 263 -5.77 -8.27 23.07
CA ILE A 263 -5.28 -8.44 21.69
C ILE A 263 -4.48 -9.75 21.52
N VAL A 264 -3.62 -10.10 22.49
CA VAL A 264 -2.87 -11.39 22.51
C VAL A 264 -3.84 -12.57 22.51
N ASN A 265 -4.93 -12.50 23.29
CA ASN A 265 -5.95 -13.53 23.35
C ASN A 265 -6.74 -13.63 22.04
N GLU A 266 -7.17 -12.50 21.46
CA GLU A 266 -7.83 -12.47 20.14
C GLU A 266 -6.91 -13.02 19.04
N LEU A 267 -5.59 -12.80 19.09
CA LEU A 267 -4.62 -13.36 18.14
C LEU A 267 -4.12 -14.78 18.50
N GLY A 268 -4.79 -15.48 19.42
CA GLY A 268 -4.52 -16.89 19.71
C GLY A 268 -3.23 -17.16 20.48
N GLY A 269 -2.73 -16.19 21.25
CA GLY A 269 -1.50 -16.30 22.07
C GLY A 269 -0.23 -15.74 21.41
N GLU A 270 -0.36 -15.01 20.30
CA GLU A 270 0.74 -14.28 19.67
C GLU A 270 1.33 -13.23 20.64
N LYS A 271 2.64 -13.30 20.92
CA LYS A 271 3.28 -12.38 21.87
C LYS A 271 3.49 -11.01 21.23
N ILE A 272 3.01 -9.94 21.86
CA ILE A 272 3.11 -8.57 21.33
C ILE A 272 4.05 -7.75 22.23
N ASP A 273 5.18 -7.31 21.67
CA ASP A 273 6.03 -6.28 22.29
C ASP A 273 5.58 -4.91 21.76
N VAL A 274 5.17 -4.00 22.65
CA VAL A 274 4.99 -2.58 22.31
C VAL A 274 6.24 -1.81 22.73
N ILE A 275 6.75 -1.01 21.81
CA ILE A 275 8.05 -0.35 21.87
C ILE A 275 7.87 1.13 21.55
N GLU A 276 8.44 2.01 22.35
CA GLU A 276 8.48 3.44 22.07
C GLU A 276 9.40 3.71 20.87
N TRP A 277 8.86 4.35 19.83
CA TRP A 277 9.62 4.81 18.67
C TRP A 277 10.45 6.05 19.02
N SER A 278 11.67 6.13 18.49
CA SER A 278 12.55 7.29 18.64
C SER A 278 13.03 7.79 17.27
N PRO A 279 13.20 9.11 17.07
CA PRO A 279 13.84 9.65 15.88
C PRO A 279 15.34 9.32 15.82
N ASP A 280 16.01 9.09 16.97
CA ASP A 280 17.34 8.49 16.96
C ASP A 280 17.23 7.00 16.68
N THR A 281 17.86 6.59 15.58
CA THR A 281 17.95 5.20 15.14
C THR A 281 18.68 4.31 16.16
N SER A 282 19.66 4.84 16.88
CA SER A 282 20.44 4.09 17.87
C SER A 282 19.56 3.71 19.06
N ILE A 283 18.90 4.70 19.68
CA ILE A 283 17.89 4.47 20.72
C ILE A 283 16.76 3.57 20.21
N PHE A 284 16.26 3.76 18.98
CA PHE A 284 15.16 2.95 18.45
C PHE A 284 15.57 1.47 18.23
N ILE A 285 16.76 1.19 17.72
CA ILE A 285 17.28 -0.18 17.58
C ILE A 285 17.50 -0.84 18.95
N SER A 286 18.04 -0.10 19.92
CA SER A 286 18.18 -0.58 21.31
C SER A 286 16.83 -0.96 21.91
N LYS A 287 15.82 -0.07 21.80
CA LYS A 287 14.45 -0.35 22.26
C LYS A 287 13.78 -1.50 21.48
N ALA A 288 14.08 -1.67 20.18
CA ALA A 288 13.52 -2.75 19.36
C ALA A 288 14.04 -4.16 19.74
N LEU A 289 15.29 -4.27 20.18
CA LEU A 289 15.90 -5.54 20.62
C LEU A 289 15.49 -5.99 22.03
N SER A 290 14.80 -5.11 22.79
CA SER A 290 14.15 -5.45 24.06
C SER A 290 13.41 -6.80 23.98
N PRO A 291 13.59 -7.71 24.96
CA PRO A 291 14.12 -7.49 26.32
C PRO A 291 15.65 -7.54 26.48
N ALA A 292 16.45 -7.76 25.43
CA ALA A 292 17.91 -7.77 25.55
C ALA A 292 18.46 -6.35 25.80
N LYS A 293 19.46 -6.22 26.68
CA LYS A 293 20.18 -4.97 26.93
C LYS A 293 21.34 -4.83 25.97
N VAL A 294 21.39 -3.70 25.26
CA VAL A 294 22.47 -3.36 24.32
C VAL A 294 23.52 -2.51 25.03
N LEU A 295 24.80 -2.77 24.72
CA LEU A 295 25.95 -2.03 25.27
C LEU A 295 26.41 -0.92 24.34
N SER A 296 26.59 -1.22 23.05
CA SER A 296 26.92 -0.26 21.99
C SER A 296 26.23 -0.62 20.68
N ILE A 297 25.98 0.40 19.86
CA ILE A 297 25.41 0.28 18.52
C ILE A 297 26.27 1.12 17.58
N HIS A 298 26.71 0.52 16.49
CA HIS A 298 27.41 1.20 15.43
C HIS A 298 26.61 1.14 14.12
N LEU A 299 26.24 2.31 13.59
CA LEU A 299 25.41 2.42 12.39
C LEU A 299 26.31 2.57 11.16
N GLU A 300 26.26 1.57 10.29
CA GLU A 300 26.97 1.53 9.01
C GLU A 300 26.00 1.68 7.85
N GLU A 301 26.07 2.82 7.17
CA GLU A 301 25.41 2.99 5.88
C GLU A 301 26.42 2.78 4.73
N GLY A 302 26.11 1.88 3.80
CA GLY A 302 26.87 1.69 2.56
C GLY A 302 26.02 1.98 1.32
N PRO A 303 26.51 2.75 0.33
CA PRO A 303 25.79 2.97 -0.94
C PRO A 303 25.46 1.66 -1.67
N SER A 304 26.32 0.65 -1.55
CA SER A 304 26.13 -0.71 -2.06
C SER A 304 25.58 -1.70 -1.01
N ASN A 305 25.94 -1.52 0.27
CA ASN A 305 25.73 -2.52 1.31
C ASN A 305 24.41 -2.33 2.08
N GLY A 306 23.70 -1.23 1.85
CA GLY A 306 22.45 -0.89 2.53
C GLY A 306 22.69 -0.25 3.90
N ARG A 307 21.74 -0.46 4.82
CA ARG A 307 21.78 0.04 6.20
C ARG A 307 21.98 -1.11 7.17
N THR A 308 23.13 -1.16 7.83
CA THR A 308 23.51 -2.20 8.78
C THR A 308 23.82 -1.59 10.15
N ALA A 309 23.30 -2.19 11.21
CA ALA A 309 23.62 -1.84 12.58
C ALA A 309 24.38 -3.00 13.22
N ASN A 310 25.64 -2.76 13.57
CA ASN A 310 26.46 -3.68 14.34
C ASN A 310 26.14 -3.44 15.81
N VAL A 311 25.61 -4.46 16.49
CA VAL A 311 25.08 -4.33 17.86
C VAL A 311 25.84 -5.24 18.81
N VAL A 312 26.43 -4.67 19.86
CA VAL A 312 27.14 -5.43 20.90
C VAL A 312 26.24 -5.62 22.12
N VAL A 313 26.09 -6.88 22.53
CA VAL A 313 25.35 -7.30 23.72
C VAL A 313 26.24 -8.16 24.61
N MET A 314 25.93 -8.25 25.91
CA MET A 314 26.62 -9.19 26.81
C MET A 314 26.44 -10.64 26.33
N ASP A 315 27.44 -11.49 26.54
CA ASP A 315 27.49 -12.84 25.95
C ASP A 315 26.37 -13.77 26.47
N ASP A 316 25.88 -13.55 27.69
CA ASP A 316 24.69 -14.20 28.25
C ASP A 316 23.40 -13.78 27.51
N GLN A 317 23.34 -12.52 27.06
CA GLN A 317 22.18 -11.93 26.38
C GLN A 317 22.22 -12.10 24.86
N LEU A 318 23.33 -12.55 24.27
CA LEU A 318 23.45 -12.84 22.84
C LEU A 318 22.34 -13.78 22.34
N SER A 319 22.07 -14.86 23.09
CA SER A 319 20.98 -15.80 22.80
C SER A 319 19.59 -15.17 22.91
N LEU A 320 19.40 -14.20 23.80
CA LEU A 320 18.13 -13.47 23.99
C LEU A 320 17.91 -12.42 22.89
N ALA A 321 18.97 -11.70 22.50
CA ALA A 321 18.97 -10.67 21.48
C ALA A 321 18.67 -11.24 20.09
N ILE A 322 19.30 -12.37 19.74
CA ILE A 322 19.01 -13.15 18.52
C ILE A 322 17.60 -13.77 18.62
N GLY A 323 17.31 -14.43 19.75
CA GLY A 323 16.05 -15.13 20.01
C GLY A 323 15.92 -16.45 19.25
N ARG A 324 14.87 -17.23 19.57
CA ARG A 324 14.61 -18.55 18.98
C ARG A 324 14.58 -18.45 17.45
N ALA A 325 15.46 -19.19 16.76
CA ALA A 325 15.63 -19.17 15.31
C ALA A 325 15.76 -17.76 14.69
N GLY A 326 16.42 -16.84 15.41
CA GLY A 326 16.66 -15.45 14.97
C GLY A 326 15.42 -14.54 14.98
N GLN A 327 14.31 -14.96 15.60
CA GLN A 327 13.05 -14.21 15.57
C GLN A 327 13.15 -12.80 16.15
N ASN A 328 13.87 -12.59 17.27
CA ASN A 328 13.91 -11.27 17.90
C ASN A 328 14.70 -10.27 17.04
N ALA A 329 15.86 -10.69 16.54
CA ALA A 329 16.66 -9.92 15.59
C ALA A 329 15.90 -9.64 14.27
N ARG A 330 15.21 -10.65 13.70
CA ARG A 330 14.44 -10.49 12.45
C ARG A 330 13.26 -9.54 12.61
N LEU A 331 12.55 -9.60 13.74
CA LEU A 331 11.46 -8.68 14.04
C LEU A 331 11.99 -7.26 14.27
N ALA A 332 13.09 -7.08 15.01
CA ALA A 332 13.71 -5.78 15.21
C ALA A 332 14.18 -5.17 13.88
N ALA A 333 14.86 -5.94 13.03
CA ALA A 333 15.30 -5.51 11.70
C ALA A 333 14.13 -5.09 10.78
N LYS A 334 13.04 -5.87 10.79
CA LYS A 334 11.80 -5.55 10.06
C LYS A 334 11.07 -4.33 10.62
N LEU A 335 11.23 -4.02 11.91
CA LEU A 335 10.61 -2.87 12.58
C LEU A 335 11.37 -1.56 12.30
N THR A 336 12.71 -1.62 12.26
CA THR A 336 13.57 -0.46 12.10
C THR A 336 13.92 -0.17 10.64
N GLY A 337 13.85 -1.18 9.77
CA GLY A 337 14.32 -1.09 8.37
C GLY A 337 15.84 -1.18 8.22
N TRP A 338 16.54 -1.56 9.29
CA TRP A 338 17.99 -1.80 9.30
C TRP A 338 18.28 -3.30 9.33
N ARG A 339 19.32 -3.75 8.63
CA ARG A 339 19.95 -5.04 8.93
C ARG A 339 20.59 -4.93 10.31
N ILE A 340 20.37 -5.91 11.19
CA ILE A 340 20.94 -5.94 12.54
C ILE A 340 21.83 -7.17 12.64
N ASP A 341 23.14 -6.95 12.71
CA ASP A 341 24.13 -8.00 12.98
C ASP A 341 24.56 -7.87 14.45
N ILE A 342 24.36 -8.94 15.24
CA ILE A 342 24.51 -8.93 16.70
C ILE A 342 25.73 -9.76 17.11
N GLN A 343 26.60 -9.18 17.94
CA GLN A 343 27.83 -9.80 18.43
C GLN A 343 27.89 -9.81 19.97
N GLY A 344 28.61 -10.79 20.52
CA GLY A 344 28.99 -10.79 21.93
C GLY A 344 30.08 -9.74 22.23
N VAL A 345 30.24 -9.37 23.50
CA VAL A 345 31.35 -8.51 23.97
C VAL A 345 32.70 -9.14 23.65
N THR A 346 32.87 -10.42 23.99
CA THR A 346 34.12 -11.14 23.78
C THR A 346 34.48 -11.21 22.29
N GLU A 347 33.48 -11.41 21.43
CA GLU A 347 33.64 -11.47 19.97
C GLU A 347 33.99 -10.10 19.38
N ALA A 348 33.23 -9.06 19.70
CA ALA A 348 33.44 -7.70 19.20
C ALA A 348 34.78 -7.12 19.65
N ALA A 349 35.21 -7.40 20.89
CA ALA A 349 36.50 -6.97 21.40
C ALA A 349 37.67 -7.73 20.74
N SER A 350 37.52 -9.04 20.50
CA SER A 350 38.51 -9.85 19.77
C SER A 350 38.63 -9.39 18.31
N TRP A 351 37.52 -9.04 17.67
CA TRP A 351 37.49 -8.40 16.36
C TRP A 351 38.24 -7.05 16.37
N ALA A 352 38.00 -6.20 17.38
CA ALA A 352 38.64 -4.89 17.49
C ALA A 352 40.17 -5.01 17.66
N LEU A 353 40.64 -5.89 18.55
CA LEU A 353 42.08 -6.16 18.72
C LEU A 353 42.71 -6.77 17.46
N ARG A 354 42.03 -7.70 16.79
CA ARG A 354 42.48 -8.24 15.51
C ARG A 354 42.60 -7.13 14.45
N LYS A 355 41.63 -6.22 14.37
CA LYS A 355 41.63 -5.11 13.42
C LYS A 355 42.77 -4.11 13.68
N ILE A 356 43.10 -3.83 14.93
CA ILE A 356 44.28 -3.02 15.30
C ILE A 356 45.60 -3.70 14.87
N ASN A 357 45.68 -5.04 14.98
CA ASN A 357 46.86 -5.81 14.58
C ASN A 357 47.00 -5.98 13.05
N GLU A 358 45.90 -5.93 12.30
CA GLU A 358 45.91 -5.97 10.83
C GLU A 358 46.25 -4.59 10.23
N ASP A 359 45.65 -3.51 10.75
CA ASP A 359 45.72 -2.16 10.19
C ASP A 359 46.42 -1.20 11.19
N PRO A 360 47.75 -0.98 11.12
CA PRO A 360 48.49 -0.22 12.14
C PRO A 360 48.11 1.26 12.24
N ASP A 361 47.54 1.83 11.17
CA ASP A 361 47.03 3.21 11.14
C ASP A 361 45.83 3.44 12.08
N VAL A 362 45.19 2.38 12.58
CA VAL A 362 44.15 2.46 13.62
C VAL A 362 44.72 3.01 14.93
N LEU A 363 45.95 2.68 15.30
CA LEU A 363 46.57 3.06 16.58
C LEU A 363 46.62 4.59 16.81
N PRO A 364 47.16 5.42 15.90
CA PRO A 364 47.05 6.88 16.04
C PRO A 364 45.61 7.38 15.90
N GLY A 365 44.76 6.67 15.16
CA GLY A 365 43.36 7.02 14.92
C GLY A 365 42.44 6.91 16.14
N ILE A 366 42.72 5.99 17.07
CA ILE A 366 41.94 5.81 18.32
C ILE A 366 42.43 6.67 19.49
N GLY A 367 43.56 7.38 19.33
CA GLY A 367 44.09 8.32 20.32
C GLY A 367 44.27 7.71 21.73
N PRO A 368 43.72 8.30 22.80
CA PRO A 368 43.96 7.84 24.18
C PRO A 368 43.43 6.43 24.47
N VAL A 369 42.50 5.91 23.66
CA VAL A 369 41.98 4.54 23.79
C VAL A 369 43.07 3.49 23.55
N ALA A 370 44.16 3.85 22.85
CA ALA A 370 45.32 2.97 22.65
C ALA A 370 46.00 2.54 23.97
N GLU A 371 45.93 3.36 25.03
CA GLU A 371 46.51 3.04 26.35
C GLU A 371 45.76 1.90 27.06
N LEU A 372 44.49 1.65 26.70
CA LEU A 372 43.64 0.64 27.32
C LEU A 372 43.82 -0.76 26.71
N LEU A 373 44.46 -0.86 25.53
CA LEU A 373 44.58 -2.11 24.79
C LEU A 373 45.28 -3.25 25.56
N PRO A 374 46.38 -3.04 26.32
CA PRO A 374 46.99 -4.10 27.10
C PRO A 374 46.08 -4.61 28.21
N THR A 375 45.29 -3.73 28.82
CA THR A 375 44.33 -4.07 29.87
C THR A 375 43.17 -4.89 29.29
N VAL A 376 42.59 -4.45 28.18
CA VAL A 376 41.51 -5.18 27.49
C VAL A 376 41.97 -6.54 26.96
N ALA A 377 43.19 -6.64 26.41
CA ALA A 377 43.75 -7.93 25.99
C ALA A 377 43.94 -8.91 27.17
N ASN A 378 44.32 -8.42 28.35
CA ASN A 378 44.41 -9.24 29.56
C ASN A 378 43.03 -9.67 30.08
N ILE A 379 42.03 -8.78 30.08
CA ILE A 379 40.65 -9.09 30.46
C ILE A 379 40.10 -10.21 29.56
N LEU A 380 40.18 -10.06 28.24
CA LEU A 380 39.67 -11.09 27.30
C LEU A 380 40.33 -12.45 27.52
N ARG A 381 41.65 -12.48 27.73
CA ARG A 381 42.39 -13.72 28.03
C ARG A 381 41.96 -14.38 29.34
N GLN A 382 41.51 -13.60 30.33
CA GLN A 382 40.96 -14.14 31.57
C GLN A 382 39.55 -14.72 31.35
N HIS A 383 38.66 -14.00 30.65
CA HIS A 383 37.30 -14.49 30.37
C HIS A 383 37.24 -15.67 29.38
N GLU A 384 38.22 -15.79 28.48
CA GLU A 384 38.40 -16.96 27.61
C GLU A 384 38.74 -18.22 28.42
N GLN A 385 39.60 -18.09 29.45
CA GLN A 385 40.01 -19.19 30.32
C GLN A 385 38.98 -19.52 31.40
N VAL A 386 38.31 -18.50 31.96
CA VAL A 386 37.36 -18.63 33.06
C VAL A 386 36.10 -17.84 32.69
N LYS A 387 35.02 -18.56 32.33
CA LYS A 387 33.74 -17.99 31.88
C LYS A 387 32.93 -17.35 33.02
N LEU A 388 33.48 -16.30 33.58
CA LEU A 388 32.85 -15.41 34.56
C LEU A 388 32.06 -14.30 33.84
N PRO A 389 31.01 -13.73 34.48
CA PRO A 389 30.42 -12.49 34.01
C PRO A 389 31.42 -11.33 34.16
N TYR A 390 31.46 -10.44 33.17
CA TYR A 390 32.29 -9.24 33.21
C TYR A 390 31.87 -8.28 34.34
N SER A 391 32.84 -7.64 34.98
CA SER A 391 32.66 -6.49 35.86
C SER A 391 32.16 -5.27 35.09
N GLY A 392 31.46 -4.35 35.76
CA GLY A 392 31.03 -3.08 35.17
C GLY A 392 32.20 -2.19 34.71
N GLU A 393 33.34 -2.26 35.38
CA GLU A 393 34.57 -1.54 34.99
C GLU A 393 35.23 -2.17 33.75
N GLU A 394 35.27 -3.51 33.69
CA GLU A 394 35.78 -4.25 32.53
C GLU A 394 34.92 -3.99 31.28
N LEU A 395 33.59 -4.03 31.42
CA LEU A 395 32.66 -3.67 30.35
C LEU A 395 32.87 -2.24 29.85
N LEU A 396 33.18 -1.28 30.73
CA LEU A 396 33.47 0.10 30.33
C LEU A 396 34.73 0.17 29.45
N LEU A 397 35.83 -0.45 29.90
CA LEU A 397 37.11 -0.46 29.18
C LEU A 397 37.01 -1.18 27.83
N VAL A 398 36.39 -2.36 27.82
CA VAL A 398 36.17 -3.15 26.60
C VAL A 398 35.27 -2.39 25.61
N ARG A 399 34.19 -1.77 26.10
CA ARG A 399 33.30 -0.94 25.27
C ARG A 399 34.05 0.26 24.67
N GLN A 400 34.87 0.97 25.44
CA GLN A 400 35.66 2.10 24.93
C GLN A 400 36.60 1.70 23.79
N VAL A 401 37.25 0.54 23.88
CA VAL A 401 38.09 -0.01 22.80
C VAL A 401 37.27 -0.37 21.56
N ILE A 402 36.13 -1.05 21.72
CA ILE A 402 35.24 -1.39 20.60
C ILE A 402 34.72 -0.11 19.91
N GLU A 403 34.19 0.83 20.67
CA GLU A 403 33.61 2.07 20.14
C GLU A 403 34.68 2.94 19.45
N GLY A 404 35.89 3.05 20.01
CA GLY A 404 36.99 3.79 19.39
C GLY A 404 37.41 3.21 18.03
N VAL A 405 37.58 1.88 17.94
CA VAL A 405 37.91 1.21 16.67
C VAL A 405 36.78 1.35 15.64
N GLN A 406 35.52 1.18 16.05
CA GLN A 406 34.37 1.34 15.17
C GLN A 406 34.23 2.79 14.66
N GLN A 407 34.41 3.78 15.55
CA GLN A 407 34.42 5.20 15.19
C GLN A 407 35.55 5.55 14.21
N TYR A 408 36.75 4.99 14.36
CA TYR A 408 37.84 5.15 13.40
C TYR A 408 37.46 4.64 12.00
N TYR A 409 37.03 3.39 11.87
CA TYR A 409 36.62 2.85 10.56
C TYR A 409 35.41 3.57 9.95
N SER A 410 34.56 4.18 10.78
CA SER A 410 33.46 5.02 10.35
C SER A 410 33.92 6.38 9.86
N SER A 411 34.85 7.04 10.55
CA SER A 411 35.37 8.35 10.13
C SER A 411 36.15 8.27 8.82
N VAL A 412 36.95 7.21 8.63
CA VAL A 412 37.63 6.89 7.35
C VAL A 412 36.60 6.74 6.24
N ARG A 413 35.66 5.79 6.35
CA ARG A 413 34.63 5.53 5.33
C ARG A 413 33.72 6.73 5.05
N ASN A 414 33.41 7.54 6.06
CA ASN A 414 32.64 8.77 5.89
C ASN A 414 33.45 9.87 5.19
N SER A 415 34.77 9.96 5.39
CA SER A 415 35.63 10.89 4.66
C SER A 415 35.73 10.52 3.17
N GLU A 416 35.83 9.23 2.85
CA GLU A 416 35.79 8.70 1.48
C GLU A 416 34.44 8.95 0.81
N ARG A 417 33.33 8.63 1.51
CA ARG A 417 31.96 8.95 1.09
C ARG A 417 31.82 10.45 0.76
N GLN A 418 32.27 11.33 1.65
CA GLN A 418 32.20 12.78 1.42
C GLN A 418 33.06 13.22 0.22
N ARG A 419 34.22 12.62 0.00
CA ARG A 419 35.08 12.90 -1.16
C ARG A 419 34.37 12.53 -2.47
N LEU A 420 33.78 11.33 -2.55
CA LEU A 420 33.03 10.87 -3.72
C LEU A 420 31.79 11.74 -3.98
N ILE A 421 31.03 12.11 -2.95
CA ILE A 421 29.86 13.00 -3.08
C ILE A 421 30.29 14.39 -3.57
N LYS A 422 31.40 14.95 -3.06
CA LYS A 422 31.94 16.23 -3.54
C LYS A 422 32.39 16.16 -5.00
N GLU A 423 32.99 15.05 -5.43
CA GLU A 423 33.39 14.84 -6.82
C GLU A 423 32.18 14.70 -7.77
N GLU A 424 31.15 13.95 -7.37
CA GLU A 424 29.89 13.88 -8.12
C GLU A 424 29.17 15.23 -8.20
N ALA A 425 29.06 15.96 -7.09
CA ALA A 425 28.41 17.26 -7.04
C ALA A 425 29.13 18.27 -7.95
N LEU A 426 30.46 18.30 -7.90
CA LEU A 426 31.30 19.14 -8.77
C LEU A 426 31.18 18.73 -10.24
N ARG A 427 31.03 17.43 -10.55
CA ARG A 427 30.74 16.95 -11.90
C ARG A 427 29.36 17.39 -12.41
N ARG A 428 28.32 17.34 -11.57
CA ARG A 428 26.97 17.81 -11.92
C ARG A 428 26.96 19.31 -12.15
N ALA A 429 27.51 20.10 -11.22
CA ALA A 429 27.63 21.55 -11.34
C ALA A 429 28.40 21.99 -12.61
N ARG A 430 29.44 21.24 -13.04
CA ARG A 430 30.12 21.49 -14.32
C ARG A 430 29.25 21.25 -15.55
N ILE A 431 28.36 20.26 -15.50
CA ILE A 431 27.43 19.98 -16.61
C ILE A 431 26.35 21.08 -16.66
N GLU A 432 25.78 21.42 -15.51
CA GLU A 432 24.75 22.46 -15.35
C GLU A 432 25.27 23.86 -15.71
N ALA A 433 26.52 24.19 -15.34
CA ALA A 433 27.19 25.42 -15.77
C ALA A 433 27.47 25.45 -17.28
N ALA A 434 27.80 24.30 -17.89
CA ALA A 434 27.99 24.22 -19.35
C ALA A 434 26.66 24.29 -20.12
N GLN A 435 25.56 23.77 -19.54
CA GLN A 435 24.22 23.91 -20.10
C GLN A 435 23.72 25.34 -20.03
N SER A 436 23.75 25.97 -18.84
CA SER A 436 23.35 27.37 -18.66
C SER A 436 24.22 28.36 -19.45
N ALA A 437 25.53 28.10 -19.62
CA ALA A 437 26.38 28.86 -20.53
C ALA A 437 25.93 28.72 -21.99
N ARG A 438 25.66 27.49 -22.47
CA ARG A 438 25.13 27.26 -23.84
C ARG A 438 23.76 27.91 -24.03
N GLU A 439 22.88 27.86 -23.03
CA GLU A 439 21.56 28.50 -23.08
C GLU A 439 21.68 30.03 -23.10
N ALA A 440 22.62 30.62 -22.35
CA ALA A 440 22.92 32.05 -22.41
C ALA A 440 23.54 32.47 -23.76
N GLU A 441 24.44 31.66 -24.34
CA GLU A 441 24.97 31.87 -25.69
C GLU A 441 23.85 31.85 -26.75
N ILE A 442 22.92 30.88 -26.66
CA ILE A 442 21.77 30.76 -27.55
C ILE A 442 20.83 31.97 -27.38
N GLN A 443 20.50 32.37 -26.15
CA GLN A 443 19.66 33.55 -25.89
C GLN A 443 20.33 34.84 -26.40
N ALA A 444 21.65 35.00 -26.21
CA ALA A 444 22.41 36.13 -26.73
C ALA A 444 22.55 36.13 -28.27
N ALA A 445 22.43 34.96 -28.90
CA ALA A 445 22.36 34.84 -30.36
C ALA A 445 20.94 35.12 -30.90
N ILE A 446 19.89 34.70 -30.18
CA ILE A 446 18.49 35.03 -30.49
C ILE A 446 18.23 36.52 -30.33
N ALA A 447 18.77 37.16 -29.28
CA ALA A 447 18.65 38.60 -29.04
C ALA A 447 19.32 39.47 -30.13
N LYS A 448 20.19 38.89 -30.97
CA LYS A 448 20.81 39.56 -32.13
C LYS A 448 20.00 39.41 -33.43
N ILE A 449 18.86 38.71 -33.40
CA ILE A 449 17.96 38.59 -34.55
C ILE A 449 17.11 39.88 -34.61
N PRO A 450 17.20 40.69 -35.68
CA PRO A 450 16.44 41.93 -35.77
C PRO A 450 14.94 41.65 -35.84
N ALA A 451 14.12 42.50 -35.19
CA ALA A 451 12.68 42.26 -35.02
C ALA A 451 11.95 41.99 -36.35
N ARG A 452 12.33 42.72 -37.42
CA ARG A 452 11.82 42.54 -38.79
C ARG A 452 11.95 41.12 -39.35
N ALA A 453 12.91 40.33 -38.90
CA ALA A 453 13.03 38.93 -39.32
C ALA A 453 11.79 38.11 -38.88
N TYR A 454 11.14 38.46 -37.77
CA TYR A 454 9.91 37.82 -37.32
C TYR A 454 8.66 38.28 -38.09
N GLU A 455 8.75 39.29 -38.96
CA GLU A 455 7.62 39.78 -39.78
C GLU A 455 7.59 39.13 -41.17
N ILE A 456 8.77 38.77 -41.71
CA ILE A 456 8.90 38.22 -43.07
C ILE A 456 8.45 36.73 -43.11
N PRO A 457 7.58 36.32 -44.04
CA PRO A 457 7.17 34.92 -44.22
C PRO A 457 8.19 34.09 -45.02
N LEU A 458 8.27 32.78 -44.77
CA LEU A 458 9.27 31.90 -45.42
C LEU A 458 9.17 31.83 -46.96
N SER A 459 8.02 32.20 -47.55
CA SER A 459 7.79 32.27 -48.99
C SER A 459 8.65 33.30 -49.72
N GLU A 460 9.11 34.35 -49.03
CA GLU A 460 9.81 35.47 -49.66
C GLU A 460 11.33 35.25 -49.78
N ILE A 461 11.88 34.28 -49.06
CA ILE A 461 13.32 33.95 -49.04
C ILE A 461 13.78 33.20 -50.32
N GLY A 462 12.87 32.80 -51.20
CA GLY A 462 13.22 32.04 -52.41
C GLY A 462 13.80 30.64 -52.16
N LEU A 463 13.45 30.02 -51.03
CA LEU A 463 13.77 28.60 -50.74
C LEU A 463 13.11 27.67 -51.77
N SER A 464 13.71 26.51 -52.04
CA SER A 464 13.04 25.51 -52.88
C SER A 464 11.76 25.00 -52.19
N VAL A 465 10.72 24.76 -52.98
CA VAL A 465 9.39 24.30 -52.50
C VAL A 465 9.51 23.11 -51.55
N ARG A 466 10.45 22.19 -51.81
CA ARG A 466 10.70 21.02 -50.95
C ARG A 466 11.21 21.41 -49.56
N VAL A 467 12.14 22.35 -49.47
CA VAL A 467 12.68 22.82 -48.17
C VAL A 467 11.61 23.64 -47.43
N LEU A 468 10.90 24.50 -48.14
CA LEU A 468 9.81 25.32 -47.59
C LEU A 468 8.70 24.44 -46.97
N THR A 469 8.16 23.45 -47.71
CA THR A 469 7.14 22.54 -47.16
C THR A 469 7.64 21.68 -45.98
N HIS A 470 8.96 21.44 -45.86
CA HIS A 470 9.53 20.78 -44.69
C HIS A 470 9.61 21.71 -43.46
N LEU A 471 9.92 23.00 -43.65
CA LEU A 471 9.91 24.01 -42.58
C LEU A 471 8.49 24.35 -42.11
N GLU A 472 7.54 24.55 -43.03
CA GLU A 472 6.13 24.79 -42.71
C GLU A 472 5.52 23.62 -41.92
N ARG A 473 5.86 22.38 -42.29
CA ARG A 473 5.43 21.17 -41.57
C ARG A 473 6.06 21.03 -40.18
N ALA A 474 7.19 21.70 -39.93
CA ALA A 474 7.76 21.85 -38.58
C ALA A 474 7.11 22.98 -37.77
N GLY A 475 6.11 23.68 -38.33
CA GLY A 475 5.40 24.79 -37.68
C GLY A 475 6.07 26.15 -37.84
N LEU A 476 7.18 26.24 -38.58
CA LEU A 476 7.93 27.46 -38.82
C LEU A 476 7.27 28.26 -39.94
N LYS A 477 6.94 29.52 -39.66
CA LYS A 477 6.17 30.40 -40.57
C LYS A 477 6.97 31.61 -41.04
N ASN A 478 7.86 32.12 -40.18
CA ASN A 478 8.52 33.42 -40.36
C ASN A 478 10.05 33.28 -40.23
N VAL A 479 10.83 34.16 -40.87
CA VAL A 479 12.31 34.04 -40.98
C VAL A 479 12.98 33.98 -39.60
N GLY A 480 12.54 34.81 -38.65
CA GLY A 480 13.09 34.89 -37.29
C GLY A 480 12.98 33.58 -36.51
N GLN A 481 11.98 32.73 -36.81
CA GLN A 481 11.86 31.40 -36.18
C GLN A 481 12.91 30.42 -36.73
N VAL A 482 13.23 30.50 -38.03
CA VAL A 482 14.31 29.72 -38.65
C VAL A 482 15.69 30.23 -38.21
N MET A 483 15.83 31.54 -38.00
CA MET A 483 17.05 32.13 -37.43
C MET A 483 17.26 31.75 -35.95
N ALA A 484 16.20 31.66 -35.15
CA ALA A 484 16.28 31.21 -33.76
C ALA A 484 16.74 29.73 -33.66
N LEU A 485 16.14 28.83 -34.44
CA LEU A 485 16.60 27.43 -34.54
C LEU A 485 18.01 27.28 -35.15
N LEU A 486 18.52 28.32 -35.83
CA LEU A 486 19.90 28.37 -36.30
C LEU A 486 20.85 28.92 -35.21
N ALA A 487 20.36 29.78 -34.31
CA ALA A 487 21.07 30.28 -33.15
C ALA A 487 21.27 29.20 -32.07
N GLU A 488 20.35 28.22 -31.97
CA GLU A 488 20.53 26.96 -31.22
C GLU A 488 21.67 26.07 -31.76
N GLY A 489 22.13 26.37 -32.98
CA GLY A 489 23.17 25.67 -33.74
C GLY A 489 22.60 24.86 -34.91
N ASP A 490 23.47 24.46 -35.85
CA ASP A 490 23.10 23.69 -37.05
C ASP A 490 22.32 22.39 -36.73
N GLU A 491 22.49 21.84 -35.53
CA GLU A 491 21.78 20.67 -35.04
C GLU A 491 20.26 20.90 -34.90
N GLY A 492 19.81 22.10 -34.52
CA GLY A 492 18.38 22.41 -34.31
C GLY A 492 17.57 22.25 -35.59
N LEU A 493 18.08 22.77 -36.71
CA LEU A 493 17.47 22.57 -38.03
C LEU A 493 17.66 21.14 -38.60
N LEU A 494 18.70 20.40 -38.18
CA LEU A 494 18.93 19.01 -38.62
C LEU A 494 18.08 17.98 -37.87
N GLN A 495 17.54 18.31 -36.69
CA GLN A 495 16.54 17.48 -36.01
C GLN A 495 15.19 17.48 -36.74
N LEU A 496 14.93 18.46 -37.60
CA LEU A 496 13.67 18.58 -38.34
C LEU A 496 13.55 17.53 -39.44
N HIS A 497 12.46 16.75 -39.40
CA HIS A 497 12.25 15.59 -40.26
C HIS A 497 12.37 15.93 -41.77
N ALA A 498 13.37 15.34 -42.42
CA ALA A 498 13.75 15.49 -43.83
C ALA A 498 14.52 16.78 -44.21
N ILE A 499 14.99 17.57 -43.24
CA ILE A 499 16.03 18.59 -43.48
C ILE A 499 17.41 17.95 -43.35
N GLY A 500 18.19 18.00 -44.44
CA GLY A 500 19.54 17.43 -44.49
C GLY A 500 20.63 18.49 -44.71
N PRO A 501 21.91 18.11 -44.71
CA PRO A 501 23.04 19.05 -44.85
C PRO A 501 23.10 19.78 -46.21
N LYS A 502 22.33 19.34 -47.21
CA LYS A 502 22.10 20.10 -48.46
C LYS A 502 21.06 21.21 -48.23
N SER A 503 19.92 20.88 -47.63
CA SER A 503 18.85 21.83 -47.25
C SER A 503 19.35 22.89 -46.28
N LEU A 504 20.18 22.53 -45.30
CA LEU A 504 20.77 23.50 -44.36
C LEU A 504 21.70 24.51 -45.07
N LYS A 505 22.48 24.06 -46.06
CA LYS A 505 23.32 24.96 -46.89
C LYS A 505 22.48 25.86 -47.80
N GLU A 506 21.33 25.38 -48.26
CA GLU A 506 20.35 26.17 -49.01
C GLU A 506 19.74 27.25 -48.11
N ILE A 507 19.24 26.88 -46.92
CA ILE A 507 18.70 27.80 -45.91
C ILE A 507 19.72 28.88 -45.54
N LYS A 508 20.95 28.49 -45.16
CA LYS A 508 22.02 29.46 -44.84
C LYS A 508 22.32 30.41 -45.99
N ARG A 509 22.36 29.91 -47.23
CA ARG A 509 22.61 30.75 -48.42
C ARG A 509 21.49 31.74 -48.68
N CYS A 510 20.23 31.34 -48.53
CA CYS A 510 19.10 32.24 -48.76
C CYS A 510 18.92 33.25 -47.63
N LEU A 511 19.20 32.86 -46.37
CA LEU A 511 19.30 33.80 -45.24
C LEU A 511 20.43 34.83 -45.45
N GLN A 512 21.60 34.41 -45.95
CA GLN A 512 22.70 35.33 -46.31
C GLN A 512 22.38 36.24 -47.51
N ALA A 513 21.43 35.84 -48.37
CA ALA A 513 20.95 36.68 -49.47
C ALA A 513 19.92 37.72 -49.01
N LEU A 514 19.17 37.46 -47.93
CA LEU A 514 18.51 38.51 -47.15
C LEU A 514 19.55 39.28 -46.33
N ALA A 515 20.25 40.20 -47.01
CA ALA A 515 21.05 41.25 -46.38
C ALA A 515 20.12 42.26 -45.68
N LEU A 516 19.49 41.82 -44.59
CA LEU A 516 18.84 42.71 -43.62
C LEU A 516 19.91 43.64 -43.05
N PRO A 517 19.77 44.97 -43.16
CA PRO A 517 20.68 45.86 -42.46
C PRO A 517 20.54 45.61 -40.95
N ALA A 518 21.67 45.58 -40.24
CA ALA A 518 21.63 45.71 -38.79
C ALA A 518 20.95 47.03 -38.44
N GLU A 519 20.04 47.01 -37.48
CA GLU A 519 19.49 48.24 -36.92
C GLU A 519 20.60 48.91 -36.11
N GLU A 520 20.83 50.21 -36.34
CA GLU A 520 21.95 50.95 -35.76
C GLU A 520 21.92 50.80 -34.23
N THR A 521 23.07 50.47 -33.65
CA THR A 521 23.13 50.18 -32.21
C THR A 521 22.88 51.48 -31.45
N GLN A 522 22.29 51.42 -30.25
CA GLN A 522 21.97 52.64 -29.49
C GLN A 522 23.22 53.52 -29.20
N GLU A 523 24.41 52.94 -29.27
CA GLU A 523 25.71 53.62 -29.28
C GLU A 523 25.87 54.59 -30.49
N GLU A 524 25.59 54.14 -31.72
CA GLU A 524 25.69 54.97 -32.95
C GLU A 524 24.64 56.11 -32.96
N LEU A 525 23.47 55.87 -32.37
CA LEU A 525 22.47 56.92 -32.13
C LEU A 525 22.93 57.94 -31.08
N SER A 526 23.79 57.54 -30.13
CA SER A 526 24.38 58.45 -29.14
C SER A 526 25.50 59.31 -29.74
N GLU A 527 26.34 58.76 -30.63
CA GLU A 527 27.38 59.52 -31.34
C GLU A 527 26.76 60.58 -32.25
N LYS A 528 25.75 60.21 -33.06
CA LYS A 528 25.03 61.15 -33.93
C LYS A 528 24.27 62.24 -33.17
N ALA A 529 23.90 62.00 -31.91
CA ALA A 529 23.32 63.02 -31.03
C ALA A 529 24.37 64.00 -30.46
N GLN A 530 25.65 63.62 -30.42
CA GLN A 530 26.74 64.47 -29.92
C GLN A 530 27.30 65.43 -30.99
N GLU A 531 27.17 65.13 -32.30
CA GLU A 531 27.60 66.03 -33.38
C GLU A 531 26.77 67.32 -33.54
N GLN A 532 25.67 67.50 -32.80
CA GLN A 532 24.77 68.67 -32.93
C GLN A 532 24.72 69.58 -31.69
N LEU A 533 25.89 69.93 -31.14
CA LEU A 533 26.05 70.98 -30.12
C LEU A 533 27.05 72.06 -30.56
N PRO A 534 26.64 73.34 -30.72
CA PRO A 534 27.58 74.44 -30.95
C PRO A 534 28.35 74.78 -29.67
N ALA A 535 29.59 75.23 -29.83
CA ALA A 535 30.54 75.37 -28.73
C ALA A 535 30.15 76.42 -27.67
N ALA A 536 30.40 76.08 -26.41
CA ALA A 536 30.59 76.99 -25.28
C ALA A 536 31.99 76.74 -24.68
N GLU A 537 32.60 77.77 -24.11
CA GLU A 537 34.03 77.79 -23.79
C GLU A 537 34.42 77.00 -22.52
N ALA A 538 35.69 76.60 -22.45
CA ALA A 538 36.21 75.71 -21.42
C ALA A 538 36.64 76.41 -20.12
N LEU A 539 36.56 75.69 -19.00
CA LEU A 539 37.33 75.94 -17.78
C LEU A 539 37.76 74.60 -17.14
N GLU A 540 39.03 74.51 -16.76
CA GLU A 540 39.71 73.38 -16.11
C GLU A 540 39.72 73.54 -14.56
N PRO A 541 40.27 72.61 -13.75
CA PRO A 541 40.05 71.15 -13.69
C PRO A 541 39.94 70.67 -12.21
N SER A 542 40.34 69.40 -11.95
CA SER A 542 40.76 68.83 -10.63
C SER A 542 39.65 68.10 -9.81
N PRO A 543 40.00 67.11 -8.95
CA PRO A 543 39.31 65.81 -8.99
C PRO A 543 38.90 65.23 -7.61
N SER A 544 38.85 63.88 -7.50
CA SER A 544 38.49 63.03 -6.34
C SER A 544 36.97 62.75 -6.19
N ILE A 545 36.51 61.62 -5.68
CA ILE A 545 37.20 60.47 -5.02
C ILE A 545 36.62 59.12 -5.50
N LEU A 546 37.21 57.98 -5.15
CA LEU A 546 36.66 56.64 -5.48
C LEU A 546 35.43 56.31 -4.62
N GLU A 547 34.45 55.65 -5.21
CA GLU A 547 33.30 55.08 -4.50
C GLU A 547 33.16 53.59 -4.83
N THR A 548 33.14 52.73 -3.81
CA THR A 548 32.95 51.28 -3.93
C THR A 548 31.56 50.91 -3.45
N ALA A 549 30.67 50.57 -4.37
CA ALA A 549 29.34 50.07 -4.03
C ALA A 549 29.39 48.56 -3.71
N GLU A 550 29.07 48.20 -2.47
CA GLU A 550 28.40 46.92 -2.20
C GLU A 550 26.87 47.12 -2.26
N THR A 551 26.16 46.03 -2.48
CA THR A 551 24.74 46.04 -2.88
C THR A 551 23.78 45.98 -1.70
N GLU A 552 22.72 46.79 -1.72
CA GLU A 552 21.44 46.45 -1.09
C GLU A 552 20.29 46.48 -2.10
N THR A 553 19.24 45.72 -1.79
CA THR A 553 18.11 45.39 -2.68
C THR A 553 17.00 46.42 -2.63
N THR A 554 16.35 46.65 -3.77
CA THR A 554 15.16 47.50 -3.89
C THR A 554 13.88 46.79 -3.46
N GLU A 555 13.14 47.36 -2.52
CA GLU A 555 11.67 47.32 -2.49
C GLU A 555 11.12 48.74 -2.34
N VAL A 556 9.98 49.04 -2.97
CA VAL A 556 9.54 50.41 -3.24
C VAL A 556 8.01 50.54 -3.10
N THR A 557 7.58 51.35 -2.12
CA THR A 557 6.24 52.00 -1.97
C THR A 557 4.98 51.14 -1.83
N GLU A 558 3.82 51.64 -1.36
CA GLU A 558 3.46 52.70 -0.37
C GLU A 558 1.91 52.79 -0.35
N SER A 559 1.27 52.97 0.82
CA SER A 559 -0.09 53.56 0.90
C SER A 559 -0.47 53.99 2.34
N GLU A 560 -0.35 55.29 2.59
CA GLU A 560 -1.31 56.17 3.31
C GLU A 560 -1.82 55.87 4.75
N GLU A 561 -1.54 56.84 5.64
CA GLU A 561 -2.38 57.39 6.73
C GLU A 561 -2.76 56.50 7.96
N ALA A 562 -2.88 57.03 9.20
CA ALA A 562 -2.89 58.43 9.68
C ALA A 562 -2.18 58.62 11.06
N GLU A 563 -2.18 59.87 11.56
CA GLU A 563 -1.67 60.32 12.86
C GLU A 563 -2.40 59.67 14.08
N SER A 564 -1.94 59.73 15.35
CA SER A 564 -1.03 60.67 16.02
C SER A 564 -0.26 60.06 17.22
N THR A 565 0.74 60.78 17.75
CA THR A 565 1.70 60.34 18.81
C THR A 565 1.21 60.65 20.28
N PRO A 566 1.92 60.33 21.41
CA PRO A 566 1.36 59.48 22.48
C PRO A 566 0.97 60.23 23.80
N PRO A 567 1.70 60.30 24.96
CA PRO A 567 3.01 59.78 25.41
C PRO A 567 3.02 58.88 26.69
N THR A 568 4.18 58.24 26.93
CA THR A 568 4.88 57.91 28.22
C THR A 568 4.14 57.55 29.54
N VAL A 569 4.33 56.27 29.94
CA VAL A 569 4.74 55.71 31.27
C VAL A 569 4.66 56.58 32.56
N GLU A 570 3.90 56.15 33.58
CA GLU A 570 4.41 55.70 34.91
C GLU A 570 3.32 55.32 35.97
N LEU A 571 3.63 54.27 36.75
CA LEU A 571 3.39 54.02 38.19
C LEU A 571 2.00 54.17 38.91
N VAL A 572 1.69 53.10 39.68
CA VAL A 572 1.18 53.09 41.08
C VAL A 572 -0.35 53.27 41.39
N ALA A 573 -0.97 52.11 41.66
CA ALA A 573 -1.75 51.73 42.86
C ALA A 573 -3.18 52.25 43.19
N GLU A 574 -3.81 51.43 44.06
CA GLU A 574 -4.99 51.59 44.94
C GLU A 574 -6.43 51.62 44.37
N SER A 575 -7.29 50.91 45.10
CA SER A 575 -8.75 50.78 44.98
C SER A 575 -9.46 51.82 45.86
N PRO A 576 -10.81 51.92 45.84
CA PRO A 576 -11.57 51.16 46.84
C PRO A 576 -13.03 50.76 46.49
N SER A 577 -13.57 49.81 47.29
CA SER A 577 -14.96 49.65 47.84
C SER A 577 -16.21 50.06 47.01
N VAL A 578 -17.28 49.25 46.94
CA VAL A 578 -18.42 49.11 47.92
C VAL A 578 -19.44 48.12 47.28
N GLU A 579 -20.34 47.31 47.88
CA GLU A 579 -20.67 46.64 49.17
C GLU A 579 -21.90 45.72 48.85
N ALA A 580 -22.34 44.68 49.56
CA ALA A 580 -21.85 43.82 50.66
C ALA A 580 -22.19 42.34 50.26
N GLU A 581 -22.75 41.35 50.98
CA GLU A 581 -23.17 41.01 52.37
C GLU A 581 -23.41 39.46 52.36
N GLY A 582 -23.30 38.62 53.40
CA GLY A 582 -22.79 38.73 54.79
C GLY A 582 -23.05 37.41 55.57
N GLU A 583 -22.17 37.06 56.53
CA GLU A 583 -22.30 35.96 57.56
C GLU A 583 -22.38 34.49 57.06
N GLU A 584 -21.75 33.45 57.64
CA GLU A 584 -20.71 33.21 58.68
C GLU A 584 -20.23 31.71 58.54
N LYS A 585 -19.32 31.04 59.28
CA LYS A 585 -18.57 31.25 60.55
C LYS A 585 -17.32 30.31 60.64
N ILE A 586 -16.20 30.81 61.22
CA ILE A 586 -15.10 30.11 61.98
C ILE A 586 -14.30 28.93 61.35
N GLU A 587 -12.96 29.02 61.48
CA GLU A 587 -11.95 27.95 61.28
C GLU A 587 -11.22 27.56 62.61
N THR A 588 -10.21 26.66 62.50
CA THR A 588 -9.19 26.15 63.48
C THR A 588 -9.48 24.77 64.08
N ILE A 589 -8.56 23.83 64.33
CA ILE A 589 -7.20 23.36 63.89
C ILE A 589 -6.80 22.25 64.92
N SER A 590 -5.85 21.33 64.63
CA SER A 590 -5.38 20.21 65.50
C SER A 590 -6.43 19.10 65.81
N GLU A 591 -6.10 17.84 66.16
CA GLU A 591 -4.87 17.25 66.76
C GLU A 591 -4.55 15.82 66.20
N GLU A 592 -3.77 14.98 66.91
CA GLU A 592 -2.99 13.86 66.35
C GLU A 592 -3.12 12.48 67.09
N ALA A 593 -3.42 11.41 66.34
CA ALA A 593 -3.20 9.98 66.66
C ALA A 593 -4.04 9.33 67.83
N PRO A 594 -3.61 8.18 68.44
CA PRO A 594 -4.19 6.83 68.26
C PRO A 594 -4.89 6.27 69.56
N PRO A 595 -5.26 4.97 69.78
CA PRO A 595 -4.99 3.71 69.03
C PRO A 595 -6.23 2.79 68.84
N ALA A 596 -6.07 1.45 68.92
CA ALA A 596 -7.00 0.43 68.41
C ALA A 596 -7.27 -0.74 69.38
N GLU A 597 -8.42 -1.41 69.21
CA GLU A 597 -8.79 -2.79 69.60
C GLU A 597 -9.96 -3.21 68.67
N ALA A 598 -9.92 -4.31 67.90
CA ALA A 598 -9.99 -5.74 68.26
C ALA A 598 -11.43 -6.30 68.34
N LEU A 599 -11.76 -7.26 67.46
CA LEU A 599 -12.88 -8.22 67.59
C LEU A 599 -12.66 -9.41 66.62
N GLU A 600 -13.27 -10.55 66.92
CA GLU A 600 -12.86 -11.89 66.44
C GLU A 600 -13.80 -12.48 65.35
N PRO A 601 -13.38 -13.53 64.60
CA PRO A 601 -14.16 -14.08 63.49
C PRO A 601 -15.07 -15.26 63.91
N GLU A 602 -16.26 -15.36 63.30
CA GLU A 602 -17.13 -16.54 63.42
C GLU A 602 -16.98 -17.54 62.26
N GLU A 603 -17.10 -18.80 62.65
CA GLU A 603 -16.76 -20.05 61.99
C GLU A 603 -17.58 -20.38 60.72
N VAL A 604 -16.95 -21.14 59.81
CA VAL A 604 -17.63 -22.02 58.84
C VAL A 604 -17.07 -23.43 59.06
N PRO A 605 -17.90 -24.48 59.22
CA PRO A 605 -17.45 -25.78 59.72
C PRO A 605 -16.45 -26.52 58.81
N PRO A 606 -15.60 -27.39 59.39
CA PRO A 606 -14.39 -27.90 58.74
C PRO A 606 -14.65 -29.07 57.77
N ALA A 607 -13.70 -29.27 56.86
CA ALA A 607 -13.47 -30.56 56.21
C ALA A 607 -12.56 -31.42 57.09
N GLU A 608 -12.98 -32.64 57.42
CA GLU A 608 -12.19 -33.52 58.28
C GLU A 608 -10.95 -34.12 57.58
N THR A 609 -9.92 -34.27 58.40
CA THR A 609 -8.55 -34.68 58.12
C THR A 609 -8.37 -36.20 57.89
N LEU A 610 -7.09 -36.60 57.77
CA LEU A 610 -6.54 -37.96 57.89
C LEU A 610 -6.49 -38.81 56.60
N GLU A 611 -5.44 -39.56 56.30
CA GLU A 611 -3.99 -39.44 56.63
C GLU A 611 -3.21 -40.31 55.60
N PRO A 612 -1.87 -40.19 55.46
CA PRO A 612 -1.13 -40.88 54.41
C PRO A 612 -0.38 -42.13 54.90
N GLU A 613 -0.80 -43.32 54.47
CA GLU A 613 0.10 -44.48 54.43
C GLU A 613 -0.36 -45.52 53.40
N GLU A 614 0.41 -45.69 52.33
CA GLU A 614 0.87 -47.00 51.83
C GLU A 614 1.86 -46.78 50.67
N ALA A 615 2.92 -47.58 50.66
CA ALA A 615 3.96 -47.54 49.64
C ALA A 615 4.38 -48.97 49.26
N GLN A 616 4.97 -49.10 48.07
CA GLN A 616 5.41 -50.35 47.43
C GLN A 616 4.28 -51.05 46.63
N GLU A 617 4.72 -51.84 45.64
CA GLU A 617 3.93 -52.43 44.55
C GLU A 617 3.25 -51.39 43.61
N VAL A 618 3.45 -51.37 42.29
CA VAL A 618 4.23 -52.25 41.40
C VAL A 618 5.26 -51.41 40.60
N LYS A 619 6.55 -51.75 40.75
CA LYS A 619 7.60 -51.40 39.79
C LYS A 619 7.87 -52.61 38.89
N GLU A 620 7.29 -52.63 37.70
CA GLU A 620 7.79 -53.44 36.58
C GLU A 620 7.17 -52.94 35.25
N GLU A 621 7.67 -53.45 34.12
CA GLU A 621 7.17 -53.17 32.76
C GLU A 621 7.11 -51.70 32.28
N ARG A 622 8.22 -50.95 32.35
CA ARG A 622 8.46 -49.87 31.35
C ARG A 622 9.90 -49.44 31.02
N GLU A 623 10.92 -50.22 31.40
CA GLU A 623 12.29 -50.07 30.88
C GLU A 623 12.83 -51.40 30.34
N ALA A 624 12.32 -51.82 29.18
CA ALA A 624 12.88 -52.93 28.40
C ALA A 624 12.63 -52.70 26.89
N ILE A 625 13.45 -53.34 26.05
CA ILE A 625 13.51 -53.18 24.57
C ILE A 625 14.23 -51.88 24.15
N SER A 626 15.47 -51.74 24.61
CA SER A 626 16.55 -51.14 23.83
C SER A 626 17.67 -52.17 23.67
N SER A 627 18.52 -52.01 22.66
CA SER A 627 19.64 -52.89 22.26
C SER A 627 19.28 -54.29 21.72
N THR A 628 19.52 -54.48 20.42
CA THR A 628 20.12 -55.70 19.85
C THR A 628 20.56 -55.43 18.40
N LEU A 629 21.83 -55.08 18.22
CA LEU A 629 22.45 -54.84 16.91
C LEU A 629 23.93 -55.28 16.95
N PRO A 630 24.37 -56.20 16.07
CA PRO A 630 25.79 -56.53 15.90
C PRO A 630 26.56 -55.46 15.09
N PRO A 631 27.91 -55.46 15.12
CA PRO A 631 28.75 -54.37 14.58
C PRO A 631 29.40 -54.67 13.20
N PHE A 632 30.24 -53.71 12.74
CA PHE A 632 31.15 -53.76 11.57
C PHE A 632 30.40 -53.60 10.20
N ILE A 633 30.93 -52.95 9.16
CA ILE A 633 32.32 -52.67 8.70
C ILE A 633 32.48 -51.18 8.25
N GLU A 634 33.69 -50.64 8.25
CA GLU A 634 34.06 -49.33 7.63
C GLU A 634 34.25 -49.44 6.11
N GLY A 635 33.90 -48.38 5.36
CA GLY A 635 34.15 -48.30 3.92
C GLY A 635 34.18 -46.85 3.43
N GLU A 636 35.31 -46.47 2.83
CA GLU A 636 35.50 -45.18 2.14
C GLU A 636 34.84 -45.23 0.75
N GLU A 637 34.39 -44.07 0.25
CA GLU A 637 34.81 -43.53 -1.05
C GLU A 637 34.18 -42.13 -1.28
N GLU A 638 34.93 -41.26 -1.97
CA GLU A 638 34.50 -39.93 -2.40
C GLU A 638 33.89 -40.01 -3.80
N GLU A 639 32.93 -39.15 -4.14
CA GLU A 639 32.87 -38.56 -5.49
C GLU A 639 32.04 -37.27 -5.51
N GLU A 640 32.59 -36.21 -6.09
CA GLU A 640 31.82 -35.06 -6.55
C GLU A 640 31.13 -35.40 -7.88
N PHE A 641 29.99 -34.77 -8.21
CA PHE A 641 29.88 -33.86 -9.36
C PHE A 641 28.44 -33.36 -9.60
N SER A 642 28.36 -32.22 -10.26
CA SER A 642 27.19 -31.36 -10.43
C SER A 642 26.41 -31.56 -11.76
N ILE A 643 25.35 -30.75 -11.93
CA ILE A 643 24.80 -30.24 -13.22
C ILE A 643 23.64 -31.03 -13.91
N GLU A 644 22.43 -30.47 -13.72
CA GLU A 644 21.40 -30.07 -14.72
C GLU A 644 20.51 -31.05 -15.54
N GLU A 645 19.50 -30.41 -16.16
CA GLU A 645 18.73 -30.76 -17.37
C GLU A 645 17.65 -31.87 -17.35
N THR A 646 16.41 -31.40 -17.11
CA THR A 646 15.15 -31.80 -17.78
C THR A 646 14.63 -33.26 -17.73
N ARG A 647 13.37 -33.43 -17.27
CA ARG A 647 12.20 -33.77 -18.14
C ARG A 647 10.90 -34.01 -17.36
N LYS A 648 9.79 -33.93 -18.09
CA LYS A 648 8.39 -34.04 -17.63
C LYS A 648 8.15 -35.36 -16.87
N ARG A 649 7.49 -35.31 -15.69
CA ARG A 649 6.96 -36.48 -14.98
C ARG A 649 5.43 -36.52 -15.00
N ASP A 650 4.86 -37.48 -15.73
CA ASP A 650 3.42 -37.74 -15.73
C ASP A 650 2.94 -38.29 -14.38
N ARG A 651 1.84 -37.74 -13.86
CA ARG A 651 1.20 -38.18 -12.61
C ARG A 651 0.39 -39.47 -12.81
N ARG A 652 1.07 -40.62 -12.80
CA ARG A 652 0.41 -41.94 -12.69
C ARG A 652 -0.37 -42.02 -11.36
N ARG A 653 -1.71 -42.08 -11.44
CA ARG A 653 -2.59 -42.21 -10.26
C ARG A 653 -2.45 -43.61 -9.64
N ARG A 654 -2.14 -43.68 -8.35
CA ARG A 654 -2.22 -44.93 -7.55
C ARG A 654 -3.68 -45.43 -7.57
N ARG A 655 -3.86 -46.75 -7.64
CA ARG A 655 -5.15 -47.44 -7.41
C ARG A 655 -5.06 -48.15 -6.07
N GLN A 656 -6.09 -48.10 -5.25
CA GLN A 656 -6.21 -49.03 -4.13
C GLN A 656 -6.57 -50.42 -4.66
N LEU A 657 -5.92 -51.41 -4.08
CA LEU A 657 -6.24 -52.83 -4.21
C LEU A 657 -6.83 -53.25 -2.87
N ILE A 658 -7.90 -54.05 -2.91
CA ILE A 658 -8.51 -54.64 -1.72
C ILE A 658 -8.51 -56.15 -1.95
N TYR A 659 -8.15 -56.90 -0.92
CA TYR A 659 -8.23 -58.36 -0.91
C TYR A 659 -9.65 -58.77 -0.51
N ASP A 660 -10.23 -59.71 -1.25
CA ASP A 660 -11.57 -60.22 -1.02
C ASP A 660 -11.43 -61.63 -0.40
N GLU A 661 -11.76 -61.76 0.89
CA GLU A 661 -11.45 -62.97 1.68
C GLU A 661 -12.37 -64.15 1.34
N GLU A 662 -13.58 -63.90 0.83
CA GLU A 662 -14.50 -64.96 0.38
C GLU A 662 -14.13 -65.48 -1.02
N ALA A 663 -13.53 -64.62 -1.86
CA ALA A 663 -13.12 -64.97 -3.23
C ALA A 663 -11.64 -65.36 -3.38
N GLY A 664 -10.78 -65.06 -2.40
CA GLY A 664 -9.35 -65.36 -2.41
C GLY A 664 -8.53 -64.58 -3.45
N VAL A 665 -9.04 -63.45 -3.96
CA VAL A 665 -8.44 -62.69 -5.07
C VAL A 665 -8.38 -61.19 -4.76
N VAL A 666 -7.28 -60.54 -5.18
CA VAL A 666 -7.10 -59.09 -5.06
C VAL A 666 -7.83 -58.35 -6.19
N ILE A 667 -8.81 -57.51 -5.88
CA ILE A 667 -9.65 -56.82 -6.88
C ILE A 667 -9.35 -55.31 -6.92
N ALA A 668 -9.14 -54.78 -8.13
CA ALA A 668 -8.87 -53.37 -8.38
C ALA A 668 -10.16 -52.58 -8.67
N ARG A 669 -10.75 -51.94 -7.65
CA ARG A 669 -12.04 -51.23 -7.75
C ARG A 669 -11.99 -50.08 -8.78
N ARG A 670 -12.68 -50.25 -9.92
CA ARG A 670 -12.67 -49.32 -11.06
C ARG A 670 -13.96 -48.51 -11.13
N HIS A 671 -14.00 -47.39 -10.39
CA HIS A 671 -15.18 -46.51 -10.35
C HIS A 671 -15.55 -45.99 -11.75
N ARG A 672 -16.72 -46.39 -12.27
CA ARG A 672 -17.38 -45.69 -13.38
C ARG A 672 -18.16 -44.50 -12.82
N LYS A 673 -18.29 -43.43 -13.61
CA LYS A 673 -19.39 -42.48 -13.41
C LYS A 673 -20.63 -43.06 -14.11
N ARG A 674 -21.71 -43.25 -13.36
CA ARG A 674 -23.02 -42.79 -13.82
C ARG A 674 -23.26 -41.41 -13.19
N GLY A 675 -24.16 -40.65 -13.77
CA GLY A 675 -24.67 -39.42 -13.18
C GLY A 675 -26.13 -39.66 -12.89
N ASP A 676 -26.51 -39.52 -11.63
CA ASP A 676 -27.89 -39.58 -11.17
C ASP A 676 -28.31 -38.13 -10.85
N PHE A 677 -29.52 -37.77 -11.24
CA PHE A 677 -30.08 -36.42 -11.29
C PHE A 677 -31.60 -36.62 -11.18
N PHE A 678 -32.27 -35.92 -10.25
CA PHE A 678 -33.40 -36.45 -9.44
C PHE A 678 -32.87 -37.56 -8.48
N ASP A 679 -33.06 -37.52 -7.16
CA ASP A 679 -34.25 -37.14 -6.37
C ASP A 679 -33.90 -36.28 -5.13
N GLU A 680 -34.86 -35.45 -4.69
CA GLU A 680 -35.04 -34.74 -3.40
C GLU A 680 -35.67 -33.35 -3.65
N LEU A 681 -37.01 -33.27 -3.82
CA LEU A 681 -37.87 -32.21 -3.27
C LEU A 681 -39.39 -32.50 -3.44
N ASP A 682 -39.86 -33.68 -2.99
CA ASP A 682 -41.28 -33.85 -2.66
C ASP A 682 -41.51 -33.23 -1.27
N ASP A 683 -41.88 -31.95 -1.23
CA ASP A 683 -42.43 -31.25 -0.05
C ASP A 683 -42.82 -29.81 -0.46
N LEU A 684 -44.07 -29.62 -0.94
CA LEU A 684 -44.90 -28.38 -0.91
C LEU A 684 -46.15 -28.47 -1.82
N ASP A 685 -46.94 -29.55 -1.70
CA ASP A 685 -48.29 -29.62 -2.29
C ASP A 685 -49.31 -28.85 -1.42
N GLU A 686 -49.14 -27.53 -1.36
CA GLU A 686 -50.17 -26.56 -1.01
C GLU A 686 -50.14 -25.43 -2.06
N TRP A 687 -51.24 -24.68 -2.21
CA TRP A 687 -51.44 -23.58 -3.18
C TRP A 687 -51.87 -23.92 -4.62
N GLU A 688 -52.42 -25.12 -4.89
CA GLU A 688 -53.43 -25.26 -5.96
C GLU A 688 -54.85 -24.98 -5.42
N GLU A 689 -55.14 -23.72 -5.08
CA GLU A 689 -56.53 -23.25 -5.01
C GLU A 689 -56.64 -21.71 -5.13
N PHE A 690 -56.57 -21.17 -6.35
CA PHE A 690 -57.23 -19.92 -6.76
C PHE A 690 -57.14 -19.72 -8.28
N ILE A 691 -58.14 -19.03 -8.85
CA ILE A 691 -58.38 -18.81 -10.30
C ILE A 691 -58.94 -20.04 -11.01
N HIS A 692 -60.28 -20.07 -11.06
CA HIS A 692 -61.05 -20.74 -12.10
C HIS A 692 -61.96 -19.71 -12.79
#